data_AF-A0A9W7AN81-F1
#
_entry.id   AF-A0A9W7AN81-F1
#
_cell.length_a   1.000
_cell.length_b   1.000
_cell.length_c   1.000
_cell.angle_alpha   90.00
_cell.angle_beta   90.00
_cell.angle_gamma   90.00
#
_symmetry.space_group_name_H-M   'P 1'
#
loop_
_entity.id
_entity.type
_entity.pdbx_description
1 polymer ?
#
loop_
_entity_poly.entity_id
_entity_poly.type
_entity_poly.pdbx_seq_one_letter_code
_entity_poly.pdbx_strand_id
1 'polypeptide(L)'
;MLSHISRAVRATGRRSYNFASTPYVSTFGNLPTPSFTALRSATLDYLKNDFNADSWHSDPVHSVVNGSDLKAGTTVDTYDAFMRPNGKIVHASKSEVDKIISHINSYTPPLHDLRPNLRRIEDTLLEKYPGLLIGNQAKDFLKQDGVTEIEESIQANLVERRMNDLLFQDEQAGKIDIDRSPAFIGCVSNFSNFLDLFRKVIRNMELGIPCVVLSRSNTTQHSYRWTRLLMELMKDEGVDPGMLTYASADLPDVKRIFAASPDTCPSYFTCSRELAAAVKSGHSNSMCSTGGPNTLVAPALTEGVKEAIRFSAMIENSGQCTALRHTVVAGATKEDVESIFDQAPVVTTPEDSLKEGEFAGLFADAPVSQTPEGYTKVESLDAHYKIDKDLPEDGVEEYWRQVFVDVTSADSPLDAGSEKATELAAWLVRNQPITLAVNENLALAKFLFEKTGQVVYTVGGDGSYALTCQARPQEGEIFGEFPVRRDLAKYTKYPVVVPSSTPSYNTLMNQSYLTEKGANDSVEGEGVNVLLDCVQGCVKGYCIELTEYLRDSVGAKEGYGDRTTLWGLQRPPIDGKVTVIRAGGDISSVAAKLIPFVATNARSQVEVSVSSAEVSARLSSIDGLKVTVEDDNVWAARKASDYYNVLDSSDGLGSRQFPLPGHFVSLYLGVGHVKSTKGDDQEFLNMFKDSEKWLDVVAA
;
A
#
# COMPACT_ATOMS: atom_id res chain seq x y z
N MET A 1 -2.42 39.76 -30.20
CA MET A 1 -1.83 38.70 -31.03
C MET A 1 -1.71 37.45 -30.15
N LEU A 2 -2.72 36.63 -29.85
CA LEU A 2 -3.86 36.08 -30.59
C LEU A 2 -3.47 35.47 -31.95
N SER A 3 -3.01 34.22 -31.91
CA SER A 3 -3.24 33.24 -32.97
C SER A 3 -3.60 31.90 -32.34
N HIS A 4 -4.90 31.60 -32.39
CA HIS A 4 -5.49 30.30 -32.17
C HIS A 4 -4.84 29.26 -33.09
N ILE A 5 -4.26 28.21 -32.50
CA ILE A 5 -4.15 26.91 -33.17
C ILE A 5 -5.29 26.07 -32.61
N SER A 6 -6.26 25.77 -33.48
CA SER A 6 -7.40 24.92 -33.20
C SER A 6 -6.93 23.48 -32.93
N ARG A 7 -6.92 23.05 -31.66
CA ARG A 7 -7.11 21.63 -31.35
C ARG A 7 -8.60 21.37 -31.40
N ALA A 8 -9.04 20.74 -32.48
CA ALA A 8 -10.31 20.05 -32.51
C ALA A 8 -10.26 18.94 -31.46
N VAL A 9 -10.63 19.27 -30.22
CA VAL A 9 -11.00 18.29 -29.21
C VAL A 9 -12.31 17.69 -29.71
N ARG A 10 -12.21 16.61 -30.51
CA ARG A 10 -13.28 15.60 -30.51
C ARG A 10 -13.59 15.34 -29.04
N ALA A 11 -14.86 15.28 -28.67
CA ALA A 11 -15.29 14.91 -27.34
C ALA A 11 -14.73 13.51 -26.99
N THR A 12 -13.48 13.47 -26.54
CA THR A 12 -12.82 12.30 -26.00
C THR A 12 -13.56 12.02 -24.71
N GLY A 13 -14.30 10.90 -24.68
CA GLY A 13 -14.97 10.44 -23.49
C GLY A 13 -14.04 10.56 -22.28
N ARG A 14 -14.59 11.03 -21.15
CA ARG A 14 -13.83 11.12 -19.89
C ARG A 14 -13.13 9.77 -19.65
N ARG A 15 -11.80 9.85 -19.48
CA ARG A 15 -10.88 8.72 -19.31
C ARG A 15 -11.10 8.04 -17.95
N SER A 16 -10.57 6.83 -17.78
CA SER A 16 -10.72 6.06 -16.55
C SER A 16 -9.84 6.60 -15.40
N TYR A 17 -10.28 6.43 -14.15
CA TYR A 17 -9.74 7.03 -12.91
C TYR A 17 -8.46 6.38 -12.36
N ASN A 18 -7.61 5.84 -13.24
CA ASN A 18 -6.39 5.14 -12.86
C ASN A 18 -5.34 6.10 -12.25
N PHE A 19 -4.43 5.57 -11.43
CA PHE A 19 -3.40 6.34 -10.74
C PHE A 19 -2.70 7.37 -11.65
N ALA A 20 -2.53 8.60 -11.17
CA ALA A 20 -1.90 9.74 -11.87
C ALA A 20 -2.60 10.24 -13.15
N SER A 21 -3.69 9.62 -13.60
CA SER A 21 -4.51 10.13 -14.69
C SER A 21 -5.21 11.44 -14.33
N THR A 22 -5.62 12.22 -15.32
CA THR A 22 -6.35 13.48 -15.12
C THR A 22 -7.61 13.31 -14.25
N PRO A 23 -8.47 12.28 -14.48
CA PRO A 23 -9.60 12.02 -13.59
C PRO A 23 -9.19 11.66 -12.15
N TYR A 24 -8.13 10.87 -11.96
CA TYR A 24 -7.61 10.56 -10.62
C TYR A 24 -7.15 11.83 -9.89
N VAL A 25 -6.37 12.68 -10.56
CA VAL A 25 -5.92 13.99 -10.06
C VAL A 25 -7.11 14.87 -9.67
N SER A 26 -8.22 14.81 -10.42
CA SER A 26 -9.43 15.60 -10.11
C SER A 26 -10.17 15.18 -8.83
N THR A 27 -9.82 14.05 -8.23
CA THR A 27 -10.44 13.58 -6.97
C THR A 27 -9.86 14.24 -5.72
N PHE A 28 -8.73 14.94 -5.84
CA PHE A 28 -8.02 15.58 -4.72
C PHE A 28 -8.54 17.00 -4.43
N GLY A 29 -8.13 17.54 -3.28
CA GLY A 29 -8.47 18.90 -2.83
C GLY A 29 -9.84 19.02 -2.16
N ASN A 30 -10.10 20.19 -1.57
CA ASN A 30 -11.28 20.48 -0.75
C ASN A 30 -11.47 19.44 0.37
N LEU A 31 -10.38 19.13 1.09
CA LEU A 31 -10.40 18.16 2.18
C LEU A 31 -11.10 18.76 3.41
N PRO A 32 -11.86 17.97 4.17
CA PRO A 32 -12.41 18.38 5.44
C PRO A 32 -11.29 18.60 6.49
N THR A 33 -11.50 19.55 7.40
CA THR A 33 -10.59 19.78 8.54
C THR A 33 -11.31 19.39 9.83
N PRO A 34 -11.16 18.14 10.30
CA PRO A 34 -11.79 17.72 11.56
C PRO A 34 -11.09 18.39 12.76
N SER A 35 -11.83 18.58 13.85
CA SER A 35 -11.29 19.19 15.06
C SER A 35 -10.56 18.14 15.92
N PHE A 36 -9.23 18.19 15.93
CA PHE A 36 -8.39 17.36 16.80
C PHE A 36 -8.80 17.45 18.27
N THR A 37 -9.07 18.67 18.75
CA THR A 37 -9.48 18.89 20.14
C THR A 37 -10.82 18.23 20.44
N ALA A 38 -11.80 18.30 19.52
CA ALA A 38 -13.09 17.65 19.71
C ALA A 38 -12.97 16.12 19.69
N LEU A 39 -12.22 15.56 18.73
CA LEU A 39 -11.96 14.12 18.64
C LEU A 39 -11.30 13.61 19.92
N ARG A 40 -10.21 14.25 20.35
CA ARG A 40 -9.49 13.90 21.59
C ARG A 40 -10.40 14.00 22.82
N SER A 41 -11.18 15.07 22.93
CA SER A 41 -12.12 15.26 24.05
C SER A 41 -13.18 14.16 24.09
N ALA A 42 -13.77 13.80 22.95
CA ALA A 42 -14.76 12.74 22.86
C ALA A 42 -14.17 11.37 23.23
N THR A 43 -12.94 11.09 22.81
CA THR A 43 -12.22 9.86 23.19
C THR A 43 -11.97 9.78 24.69
N LEU A 44 -11.47 10.86 25.30
CA LEU A 44 -11.20 10.88 26.74
C LEU A 44 -12.49 10.77 27.56
N ASP A 45 -13.58 11.38 27.07
CA ASP A 45 -14.91 11.26 27.68
C ASP A 45 -15.41 9.80 27.64
N TYR A 46 -15.36 9.16 26.47
CA TYR A 46 -15.71 7.75 26.29
C TYR A 46 -14.88 6.84 27.21
N LEU A 47 -13.55 6.98 27.21
CA LEU A 47 -12.65 6.15 28.03
C LEU A 47 -12.93 6.29 29.53
N LYS A 48 -13.37 7.46 29.97
CA LYS A 48 -13.65 7.76 31.38
C LYS A 48 -15.04 7.32 31.81
N ASN A 49 -16.05 7.58 30.98
CA ASN A 49 -17.45 7.54 31.40
C ASN A 49 -18.23 6.37 30.79
N ASP A 50 -17.86 5.89 29.61
CA ASP A 50 -18.65 4.94 28.84
C ASP A 50 -17.95 3.59 28.62
N PHE A 51 -16.62 3.56 28.59
CA PHE A 51 -15.86 2.34 28.36
C PHE A 51 -16.07 1.33 29.51
N ASN A 52 -16.57 0.15 29.16
CA ASN A 52 -16.81 -0.95 30.09
C ASN A 52 -15.97 -2.17 29.71
N ALA A 53 -14.84 -2.38 30.38
CA ALA A 53 -13.95 -3.52 30.15
C ALA A 53 -14.65 -4.87 30.35
N ASP A 54 -15.56 -4.99 31.32
CA ASP A 54 -16.26 -6.25 31.61
C ASP A 54 -17.15 -6.70 30.44
N SER A 55 -17.57 -5.76 29.59
CA SER A 55 -18.36 -6.07 28.40
C SER A 55 -17.59 -6.95 27.41
N TRP A 56 -16.26 -6.84 27.33
CA TRP A 56 -15.44 -7.62 26.41
C TRP A 56 -15.29 -9.09 26.83
N HIS A 57 -15.57 -9.37 28.10
CA HIS A 57 -15.61 -10.72 28.66
C HIS A 57 -17.02 -11.30 28.68
N SER A 58 -18.01 -10.49 29.06
CA SER A 58 -19.40 -10.92 29.21
C SER A 58 -20.18 -10.97 27.89
N ASP A 59 -19.79 -10.19 26.89
CA ASP A 59 -20.27 -10.26 25.50
C ASP A 59 -19.11 -10.62 24.56
N PRO A 60 -18.74 -11.90 24.48
CA PRO A 60 -17.56 -12.33 23.72
C PRO A 60 -17.71 -12.05 22.22
N VAL A 61 -16.58 -11.83 21.55
CA VAL A 61 -16.50 -11.81 20.08
C VAL A 61 -17.04 -13.12 19.53
N HIS A 62 -17.79 -13.09 18.44
CA HIS A 62 -18.32 -14.29 17.81
C HIS A 62 -18.59 -14.07 16.33
N SER A 63 -18.84 -15.14 15.58
CA SER A 63 -19.13 -15.02 14.16
C SER A 63 -20.50 -14.39 13.95
N VAL A 64 -20.64 -13.53 12.94
CA VAL A 64 -21.92 -12.92 12.55
C VAL A 64 -22.13 -13.14 11.07
N VAL A 65 -23.24 -13.78 10.71
CA VAL A 65 -23.59 -14.10 9.32
C VAL A 65 -25.02 -13.69 9.08
N ASN A 66 -25.26 -12.89 8.04
CA ASN A 66 -26.60 -12.41 7.69
C ASN A 66 -27.34 -11.78 8.89
N GLY A 67 -26.62 -10.94 9.63
CA GLY A 67 -27.11 -10.28 10.85
C GLY A 67 -27.40 -11.20 12.05
N SER A 68 -27.10 -12.50 11.94
CA SER A 68 -27.35 -13.50 12.98
C SER A 68 -26.06 -13.90 13.70
N ASP A 69 -26.13 -14.00 15.03
CA ASP A 69 -25.02 -14.41 15.88
C ASP A 69 -24.79 -15.93 15.84
N LEU A 70 -23.53 -16.35 15.74
CA LEU A 70 -23.10 -17.75 15.79
C LEU A 70 -22.19 -17.96 17.02
N LYS A 71 -22.73 -18.61 18.07
CA LYS A 71 -22.15 -18.70 19.42
C LYS A 71 -21.94 -20.14 19.93
N ALA A 72 -22.09 -21.16 19.08
CA ALA A 72 -22.08 -22.57 19.49
C ALA A 72 -20.68 -23.20 19.60
N GLY A 73 -19.62 -22.44 19.29
CA GLY A 73 -18.27 -22.95 19.29
C GLY A 73 -17.49 -22.78 20.60
N THR A 74 -16.17 -22.69 20.50
CA THR A 74 -15.27 -22.76 21.66
C THR A 74 -14.87 -21.36 22.13
N THR A 75 -15.03 -21.09 23.42
CA THR A 75 -14.60 -19.82 24.02
C THR A 75 -13.12 -19.86 24.42
N VAL A 76 -12.36 -18.87 23.98
CA VAL A 76 -10.96 -18.63 24.38
C VAL A 76 -10.74 -17.15 24.72
N ASP A 77 -9.57 -16.83 25.27
CA ASP A 77 -9.16 -15.43 25.51
C ASP A 77 -8.81 -14.70 24.22
N THR A 78 -9.16 -13.43 24.14
CA THR A 78 -8.52 -12.47 23.22
C THR A 78 -7.36 -11.79 23.93
N TYR A 79 -6.40 -11.26 23.17
CA TYR A 79 -5.17 -10.69 23.70
C TYR A 79 -4.94 -9.30 23.15
N ASP A 80 -4.30 -8.43 23.94
CA ASP A 80 -3.84 -7.12 23.50
C ASP A 80 -2.51 -7.19 22.72
N ALA A 81 -1.95 -6.03 22.39
CA ALA A 81 -0.69 -5.94 21.64
C ALA A 81 0.54 -6.47 22.38
N PHE A 82 0.46 -6.67 23.69
CA PHE A 82 1.51 -7.25 24.53
C PHE A 82 1.17 -8.67 24.98
N MET A 83 0.24 -9.34 24.28
CA MET A 83 -0.19 -10.70 24.55
C MET A 83 -0.82 -10.88 25.95
N ARG A 84 -1.42 -9.82 26.51
CA ARG A 84 -2.17 -9.88 27.77
C ARG A 84 -3.64 -10.14 27.48
N PRO A 85 -4.32 -11.07 28.19
CA PRO A 85 -5.74 -11.29 27.99
C PRO A 85 -6.55 -10.00 28.18
N ASN A 86 -7.41 -9.65 27.22
CA ASN A 86 -8.22 -8.43 27.25
C ASN A 86 -9.72 -8.66 27.06
N GLY A 87 -10.15 -9.90 26.81
CA GLY A 87 -11.55 -10.23 26.56
C GLY A 87 -11.73 -11.69 26.16
N LYS A 88 -12.89 -12.01 25.56
CA LYS A 88 -13.22 -13.38 25.12
C LYS A 88 -13.66 -13.41 23.66
N ILE A 89 -13.40 -14.54 23.01
CA ILE A 89 -13.86 -14.87 21.65
C ILE A 89 -14.42 -16.29 21.61
N VAL A 90 -15.53 -16.49 20.90
CA VAL A 90 -16.11 -17.78 20.56
C VAL A 90 -15.71 -18.11 19.13
N HIS A 91 -14.74 -19.01 18.96
CA HIS A 91 -14.40 -19.55 17.64
C HIS A 91 -15.54 -20.43 17.15
N ALA A 92 -16.04 -20.16 15.94
CA ALA A 92 -17.15 -20.87 15.34
C ALA A 92 -16.95 -22.40 15.37
N SER A 93 -18.01 -23.14 15.69
CA SER A 93 -18.03 -24.59 15.54
C SER A 93 -17.95 -24.98 14.06
N LYS A 94 -17.58 -26.23 13.76
CA LYS A 94 -17.50 -26.73 12.37
C LYS A 94 -18.79 -26.50 11.57
N SER A 95 -19.95 -26.66 12.20
CA SER A 95 -21.25 -26.43 11.56
C SER A 95 -21.57 -24.95 11.36
N GLU A 96 -21.03 -24.06 12.18
CA GLU A 96 -21.11 -22.61 11.98
C GLU A 96 -20.15 -22.14 10.89
N VAL A 97 -18.97 -22.73 10.79
CA VAL A 97 -18.05 -22.53 9.65
C VAL A 97 -18.73 -22.94 8.34
N ASP A 98 -19.50 -24.04 8.34
CA ASP A 98 -20.29 -24.44 7.17
C ASP A 98 -21.34 -23.39 6.78
N LYS A 99 -21.95 -22.70 7.75
CA LYS A 99 -22.88 -21.59 7.49
C LYS A 99 -22.17 -20.38 6.89
N ILE A 100 -20.97 -20.04 7.38
CA ILE A 100 -20.15 -18.96 6.83
C ILE A 100 -19.82 -19.27 5.36
N ILE A 101 -19.30 -20.47 5.08
CA ILE A 101 -18.98 -20.91 3.72
C ILE A 101 -20.23 -20.89 2.82
N SER A 102 -21.35 -21.40 3.32
CA SER A 102 -22.61 -21.39 2.57
C SER A 102 -23.05 -19.97 2.23
N HIS A 103 -22.95 -19.02 3.17
CA HIS A 103 -23.29 -17.62 2.93
C HIS A 103 -22.40 -17.00 1.87
N ILE A 104 -21.07 -17.14 2.00
CA ILE A 104 -20.09 -16.62 1.03
C ILE A 104 -20.40 -17.12 -0.39
N ASN A 105 -20.74 -18.41 -0.52
CA ASN A 105 -20.93 -19.03 -1.83
C ASN A 105 -22.33 -18.84 -2.45
N SER A 106 -23.31 -18.37 -1.68
CA SER A 106 -24.71 -18.28 -2.15
C SER A 106 -25.33 -16.90 -2.04
N TYR A 107 -24.76 -16.00 -1.23
CA TYR A 107 -25.30 -14.66 -1.06
C TYR A 107 -25.16 -13.86 -2.34
N THR A 108 -26.25 -13.21 -2.76
CA THR A 108 -26.26 -12.28 -3.87
C THR A 108 -26.79 -10.94 -3.35
N PRO A 109 -25.99 -9.87 -3.42
CA PRO A 109 -26.42 -8.52 -3.07
C PRO A 109 -27.71 -8.13 -3.80
N PRO A 110 -28.72 -7.57 -3.10
CA PRO A 110 -29.95 -7.13 -3.74
C PRO A 110 -29.75 -5.86 -4.58
N LEU A 111 -28.70 -5.08 -4.29
CA LEU A 111 -28.40 -3.81 -4.95
C LEU A 111 -26.89 -3.72 -5.28
N HIS A 112 -26.59 -3.09 -6.41
CA HIS A 112 -25.22 -2.87 -6.87
C HIS A 112 -24.67 -1.46 -6.52
N ASP A 113 -25.56 -0.53 -6.17
CA ASP A 113 -25.19 0.82 -5.75
C ASP A 113 -25.77 1.09 -4.36
N LEU A 114 -24.90 1.05 -3.36
CA LEU A 114 -25.20 1.33 -1.97
C LEU A 114 -24.52 2.62 -1.48
N ARG A 115 -23.89 3.38 -2.39
CA ARG A 115 -23.14 4.61 -2.05
C ARG A 115 -23.97 5.59 -1.22
N PRO A 116 -25.24 5.91 -1.54
CA PRO A 116 -26.00 6.87 -0.74
C PRO A 116 -26.20 6.40 0.71
N ASN A 117 -26.51 5.12 0.92
CA ASN A 117 -26.78 4.55 2.24
C ASN A 117 -25.49 4.47 3.06
N LEU A 118 -24.42 3.90 2.49
CA LEU A 118 -23.17 3.73 3.21
C LEU A 118 -22.46 5.04 3.52
N ARG A 119 -22.61 6.08 2.69
CA ARG A 119 -22.06 7.41 3.01
C ARG A 119 -22.74 8.02 4.23
N ARG A 120 -24.07 7.87 4.38
CA ARG A 120 -24.77 8.32 5.60
C ARG A 120 -24.36 7.54 6.84
N ILE A 121 -24.14 6.23 6.70
CA ILE A 121 -23.58 5.38 7.77
C ILE A 121 -22.18 5.88 8.17
N GLU A 122 -21.30 6.09 7.18
CA GLU A 122 -19.93 6.56 7.40
C GLU A 122 -19.91 7.95 8.03
N ASP A 123 -20.76 8.88 7.58
CA ASP A 123 -20.92 10.20 8.19
C ASP A 123 -21.36 10.05 9.66
N THR A 124 -22.33 9.16 9.94
CA THR A 124 -22.79 8.88 11.32
C THR A 124 -21.69 8.28 12.20
N LEU A 125 -20.89 7.34 11.69
CA LEU A 125 -19.75 6.76 12.40
C LEU A 125 -18.76 7.83 12.82
N LEU A 126 -18.40 8.73 11.91
CA LEU A 126 -17.37 9.74 12.11
C LEU A 126 -17.86 10.95 12.92
N GLU A 127 -19.16 11.26 12.88
CA GLU A 127 -19.75 12.36 13.65
C GLU A 127 -20.14 11.95 15.08
N LYS A 128 -20.78 10.79 15.26
CA LYS A 128 -21.38 10.40 16.54
C LYS A 128 -20.54 9.45 17.38
N TYR A 129 -19.71 8.63 16.73
CA TYR A 129 -18.96 7.58 17.40
C TYR A 129 -17.42 7.75 17.44
N PRO A 130 -16.79 8.91 17.14
CA PRO A 130 -15.32 8.97 17.09
C PRO A 130 -14.66 8.60 18.43
N GLY A 131 -15.26 8.98 19.56
CA GLY A 131 -14.74 8.63 20.89
C GLY A 131 -14.73 7.13 21.16
N LEU A 132 -15.81 6.42 20.80
CA LEU A 132 -15.90 4.96 20.91
C LEU A 132 -14.89 4.28 19.99
N LEU A 133 -14.80 4.76 18.75
CA LEU A 133 -13.88 4.25 17.74
C LEU A 133 -12.44 4.30 18.27
N ILE A 134 -11.95 5.50 18.58
CA ILE A 134 -10.57 5.73 19.03
C ILE A 134 -10.31 5.04 20.39
N GLY A 135 -11.26 5.15 21.33
CA GLY A 135 -11.10 4.57 22.66
C GLY A 135 -10.97 3.04 22.65
N ASN A 136 -11.70 2.36 21.78
CA ASN A 136 -11.56 0.91 21.63
C ASN A 136 -10.20 0.52 21.04
N GLN A 137 -9.59 1.33 20.18
CA GLN A 137 -8.22 1.07 19.70
C GLN A 137 -7.19 1.21 20.81
N ALA A 138 -7.31 2.29 21.60
CA ALA A 138 -6.47 2.53 22.77
C ALA A 138 -6.53 1.34 23.74
N LYS A 139 -7.71 0.73 23.91
CA LYS A 139 -7.90 -0.39 24.84
C LYS A 139 -7.57 -1.77 24.28
N ASP A 140 -7.83 -2.02 23.01
CA ASP A 140 -7.64 -3.36 22.43
C ASP A 140 -6.16 -3.60 22.10
N PHE A 141 -5.52 -2.62 21.44
CA PHE A 141 -4.15 -2.78 20.96
C PHE A 141 -3.20 -1.68 21.40
N LEU A 142 -3.54 -0.88 22.41
CA LEU A 142 -2.66 0.11 23.03
C LEU A 142 -2.14 1.16 22.04
N LYS A 143 -3.06 1.70 21.23
CA LYS A 143 -2.75 2.82 20.34
C LYS A 143 -2.53 4.11 21.15
N GLN A 144 -1.42 4.79 20.92
CA GLN A 144 -1.07 6.04 21.61
C GLN A 144 -1.81 7.24 21.00
N ASP A 145 -1.89 7.30 19.67
CA ASP A 145 -2.66 8.31 18.96
C ASP A 145 -3.58 7.69 17.89
N GLY A 146 -4.85 7.48 18.27
CA GLY A 146 -5.90 7.16 17.28
C GLY A 146 -6.60 8.40 16.71
N VAL A 147 -6.30 9.61 17.18
CA VAL A 147 -6.95 10.84 16.69
C VAL A 147 -6.47 11.16 15.28
N THR A 148 -5.16 11.12 15.06
CA THR A 148 -4.56 11.38 13.73
C THR A 148 -5.07 10.39 12.69
N GLU A 149 -5.22 9.11 13.03
CA GLU A 149 -5.75 8.11 12.09
C GLU A 149 -7.19 8.40 11.66
N ILE A 150 -8.06 8.85 12.58
CA ILE A 150 -9.44 9.26 12.23
C ILE A 150 -9.43 10.53 11.38
N GLU A 151 -8.56 11.49 11.66
CA GLU A 151 -8.39 12.70 10.81
C GLU A 151 -8.05 12.31 9.37
N GLU A 152 -7.00 11.50 9.21
CA GLU A 152 -6.56 11.00 7.92
C GLU A 152 -7.64 10.18 7.24
N SER A 153 -8.38 9.35 7.98
CA SER A 153 -9.49 8.56 7.44
C SER A 153 -10.62 9.45 6.92
N ILE A 154 -11.01 10.49 7.67
CA ILE A 154 -12.05 11.46 7.25
C ILE A 154 -11.67 12.12 5.92
N GLN A 155 -10.41 12.52 5.76
CA GLN A 155 -9.92 13.17 4.55
C GLN A 155 -9.76 12.18 3.38
N ALA A 156 -9.16 11.02 3.62
CA ALA A 156 -8.95 9.98 2.63
C ALA A 156 -10.28 9.44 2.08
N ASN A 157 -11.28 9.24 2.95
CA ASN A 157 -12.61 8.76 2.56
C ASN A 157 -13.26 9.67 1.50
N LEU A 158 -13.08 10.99 1.58
CA LEU A 158 -13.62 11.90 0.57
C LEU A 158 -13.01 11.67 -0.81
N VAL A 159 -11.69 11.48 -0.87
CA VAL A 159 -10.96 11.19 -2.10
C VAL A 159 -11.38 9.81 -2.66
N GLU A 160 -11.46 8.79 -1.81
CA GLU A 160 -11.85 7.44 -2.20
C GLU A 160 -13.33 7.34 -2.63
N ARG A 161 -14.24 8.10 -2.01
CA ARG A 161 -15.65 8.24 -2.45
C ARG A 161 -15.71 8.75 -3.89
N ARG A 162 -14.92 9.78 -4.23
CA ARG A 162 -14.84 10.34 -5.59
C ARG A 162 -14.26 9.34 -6.59
N MET A 163 -13.27 8.55 -6.19
CA MET A 163 -12.73 7.46 -7.02
C MET A 163 -13.77 6.36 -7.28
N ASN A 164 -14.53 5.94 -6.26
CA ASN A 164 -15.64 5.00 -6.41
C ASN A 164 -16.73 5.54 -7.34
N ASP A 165 -17.00 6.86 -7.30
CA ASP A 165 -17.96 7.48 -8.22
C ASP A 165 -17.52 7.39 -9.68
N LEU A 166 -16.22 7.58 -9.95
CA LEU A 166 -15.65 7.42 -11.29
C LEU A 166 -15.61 5.95 -11.73
N LEU A 167 -15.28 5.03 -10.82
CA LEU A 167 -15.32 3.59 -11.08
C LEU A 167 -16.72 3.15 -11.50
N PHE A 168 -17.74 3.50 -10.72
CA PHE A 168 -19.11 3.12 -11.03
C PHE A 168 -19.62 3.77 -12.33
N GLN A 169 -19.19 4.99 -12.64
CA GLN A 169 -19.50 5.63 -13.94
C GLN A 169 -18.92 4.84 -15.13
N ASP A 170 -17.69 4.33 -15.02
CA ASP A 170 -17.08 3.52 -16.07
C ASP A 170 -17.82 2.18 -16.24
N GLU A 171 -18.30 1.58 -15.15
CA GLU A 171 -19.15 0.37 -15.20
C GLU A 171 -20.50 0.66 -15.88
N GLN A 172 -21.16 1.77 -15.51
CA GLN A 172 -22.41 2.20 -16.15
C GLN A 172 -22.24 2.50 -17.65
N ALA A 173 -21.05 2.93 -18.06
CA ALA A 173 -20.69 3.15 -19.45
C ALA A 173 -20.31 1.86 -20.21
N GLY A 174 -20.32 0.69 -19.54
CA GLY A 174 -19.98 -0.60 -20.14
C GLY A 174 -18.50 -0.76 -20.48
N LYS A 175 -17.61 0.06 -19.90
CA LYS A 175 -16.17 -0.01 -20.16
C LYS A 175 -15.48 -1.10 -19.34
N ILE A 176 -16.05 -1.42 -18.20
CA ILE A 176 -15.50 -2.31 -17.18
C ILE A 176 -16.62 -3.15 -16.56
N ASP A 177 -16.23 -4.23 -15.91
CA ASP A 177 -17.09 -5.09 -15.11
C ASP A 177 -16.52 -5.18 -13.69
N ILE A 178 -17.29 -4.76 -12.67
CA ILE A 178 -16.91 -4.88 -11.25
C ILE A 178 -17.36 -6.25 -10.75
N ASP A 179 -16.41 -7.08 -10.33
CA ASP A 179 -16.69 -8.37 -9.73
C ASP A 179 -17.21 -8.19 -8.29
N ARG A 180 -18.41 -8.71 -8.04
CA ARG A 180 -19.13 -8.63 -6.75
C ARG A 180 -19.01 -9.89 -5.90
N SER A 181 -18.02 -10.73 -6.19
CA SER A 181 -17.60 -11.82 -5.31
C SER A 181 -17.24 -11.27 -3.92
N PRO A 182 -17.58 -11.96 -2.80
CA PRO A 182 -17.28 -11.49 -1.46
C PRO A 182 -15.81 -11.16 -1.25
N ALA A 183 -15.53 -9.97 -0.71
CA ALA A 183 -14.19 -9.49 -0.40
C ALA A 183 -13.77 -9.91 1.02
N PHE A 184 -12.67 -10.64 1.13
CA PHE A 184 -12.05 -10.94 2.42
C PHE A 184 -11.20 -9.78 2.88
N ILE A 185 -11.48 -9.27 4.07
CA ILE A 185 -10.77 -8.13 4.64
C ILE A 185 -10.00 -8.60 5.87
N GLY A 186 -8.68 -8.74 5.72
CA GLY A 186 -7.77 -8.88 6.84
C GLY A 186 -7.47 -7.50 7.41
N CYS A 187 -8.08 -7.17 8.55
CA CYS A 187 -7.87 -5.89 9.22
C CYS A 187 -6.51 -5.93 9.93
N VAL A 188 -5.54 -5.11 9.49
CA VAL A 188 -4.17 -5.25 10.02
C VAL A 188 -3.42 -3.92 10.13
N SER A 189 -2.62 -3.90 11.20
CA SER A 189 -1.66 -2.90 11.68
C SER A 189 -2.23 -1.95 12.74
N ASN A 190 -1.38 -1.60 13.71
CA ASN A 190 -1.75 -0.62 14.72
C ASN A 190 -1.89 0.77 14.10
N PHE A 191 -1.23 1.01 12.96
CA PHE A 191 -1.17 2.31 12.31
C PHE A 191 -2.42 2.59 11.46
N SER A 192 -2.90 1.61 10.68
CA SER A 192 -3.89 1.80 9.60
C SER A 192 -5.22 1.03 9.76
N ASN A 193 -5.59 0.64 10.98
CA ASN A 193 -6.80 -0.14 11.26
C ASN A 193 -8.10 0.54 10.77
N PHE A 194 -8.33 1.82 11.06
CA PHE A 194 -9.50 2.54 10.54
C PHE A 194 -9.42 2.74 9.05
N LEU A 195 -8.24 3.12 8.55
CA LEU A 195 -8.05 3.22 7.11
C LEU A 195 -8.49 1.91 6.46
N ASP A 196 -8.07 0.76 6.98
CA ASP A 196 -8.47 -0.56 6.50
C ASP A 196 -9.97 -0.83 6.61
N LEU A 197 -10.59 -0.56 7.77
CA LEU A 197 -12.02 -0.81 7.98
C LEU A 197 -12.90 0.06 7.05
N PHE A 198 -12.64 1.36 6.96
CA PHE A 198 -13.39 2.24 6.06
C PHE A 198 -13.07 1.94 4.60
N ARG A 199 -11.79 1.89 4.22
CA ARG A 199 -11.37 1.74 2.83
C ARG A 199 -11.71 0.36 2.24
N LYS A 200 -11.48 -0.71 3.01
CA LYS A 200 -11.61 -2.08 2.49
C LYS A 200 -13.03 -2.60 2.68
N VAL A 201 -13.74 -2.23 3.74
CA VAL A 201 -15.12 -2.72 3.96
C VAL A 201 -16.13 -1.77 3.33
N ILE A 202 -16.19 -0.50 3.74
CA ILE A 202 -17.25 0.41 3.29
C ILE A 202 -17.13 0.71 1.79
N ARG A 203 -15.93 0.97 1.26
CA ARG A 203 -15.77 1.26 -0.18
C ARG A 203 -16.11 0.06 -1.08
N ASN A 204 -15.94 -1.19 -0.60
CA ASN A 204 -16.40 -2.39 -1.32
C ASN A 204 -17.92 -2.50 -1.29
N MET A 205 -18.53 -2.41 -0.11
CA MET A 205 -19.97 -2.50 0.02
C MET A 205 -20.70 -1.38 -0.75
N GLU A 206 -20.08 -0.20 -0.92
CA GLU A 206 -20.65 0.91 -1.70
C GLU A 206 -21.05 0.48 -3.12
N LEU A 207 -20.27 -0.41 -3.73
CA LEU A 207 -20.48 -0.91 -5.09
C LEU A 207 -21.12 -2.31 -5.10
N GLY A 208 -21.78 -2.68 -3.99
CA GLY A 208 -22.51 -3.93 -3.85
C GLY A 208 -21.60 -5.15 -3.72
N ILE A 209 -20.39 -5.01 -3.18
CA ILE A 209 -19.48 -6.14 -2.93
C ILE A 209 -19.63 -6.56 -1.46
N PRO A 210 -20.08 -7.79 -1.14
CA PRO A 210 -20.12 -8.28 0.24
C PRO A 210 -18.73 -8.32 0.87
N CYS A 211 -18.63 -8.13 2.18
CA CYS A 211 -17.35 -8.19 2.89
C CYS A 211 -17.35 -9.27 3.98
N VAL A 212 -16.23 -9.97 4.10
CA VAL A 212 -15.93 -10.93 5.17
C VAL A 212 -14.75 -10.39 5.97
N VAL A 213 -15.01 -9.94 7.18
CA VAL A 213 -13.99 -9.41 8.09
C VAL A 213 -13.31 -10.55 8.84
N LEU A 214 -11.99 -10.56 8.77
CA LEU A 214 -11.09 -11.46 9.49
C LEU A 214 -10.16 -10.61 10.37
N SER A 215 -10.29 -10.73 11.69
CA SER A 215 -9.48 -9.95 12.63
C SER A 215 -8.12 -10.60 12.91
N ARG A 216 -7.12 -9.77 13.22
CA ARG A 216 -5.87 -10.23 13.83
C ARG A 216 -6.10 -10.47 15.33
N SER A 217 -5.39 -11.44 15.91
CA SER A 217 -5.49 -11.81 17.33
C SER A 217 -5.47 -10.64 18.29
N ASN A 218 -4.66 -9.62 17.99
CA ASN A 218 -4.44 -8.44 18.84
C ASN A 218 -5.28 -7.20 18.49
N THR A 219 -6.22 -7.28 17.54
CA THR A 219 -7.16 -6.18 17.21
C THR A 219 -8.61 -6.67 17.18
N THR A 220 -8.84 -7.85 17.79
CA THR A 220 -10.08 -8.61 17.67
C THR A 220 -11.25 -7.86 18.30
N GLN A 221 -11.10 -7.32 19.51
CA GLN A 221 -12.21 -6.67 20.21
C GLN A 221 -12.66 -5.44 19.41
N HIS A 222 -11.72 -4.57 19.03
CA HIS A 222 -12.00 -3.37 18.26
C HIS A 222 -12.70 -3.69 16.93
N SER A 223 -12.12 -4.59 16.12
CA SER A 223 -12.66 -4.96 14.81
C SER A 223 -14.08 -5.54 14.92
N TYR A 224 -14.33 -6.37 15.92
CA TYR A 224 -15.65 -6.93 16.17
C TYR A 224 -16.66 -5.85 16.60
N ARG A 225 -16.35 -4.99 17.57
CA ARG A 225 -17.28 -3.94 18.02
C ARG A 225 -17.60 -2.95 16.91
N TRP A 226 -16.60 -2.58 16.11
CA TRP A 226 -16.83 -1.78 14.91
C TRP A 226 -17.79 -2.47 13.94
N THR A 227 -17.58 -3.77 13.70
CA THR A 227 -18.46 -4.57 12.82
C THR A 227 -19.89 -4.60 13.35
N ARG A 228 -20.08 -4.76 14.66
CA ARG A 228 -21.41 -4.74 15.30
C ARG A 228 -22.11 -3.40 15.14
N LEU A 229 -21.41 -2.31 15.45
CA LEU A 229 -21.93 -0.95 15.25
C LEU A 229 -22.30 -0.71 13.79
N LEU A 230 -21.45 -1.12 12.85
CA LEU A 230 -21.73 -1.01 11.42
C LEU A 230 -22.98 -1.80 11.03
N MET A 231 -23.16 -3.02 11.52
CA MET A 231 -24.36 -3.82 11.24
C MET A 231 -25.65 -3.21 11.79
N GLU A 232 -25.58 -2.52 12.94
CA GLU A 232 -26.73 -1.78 13.48
C GLU A 232 -27.08 -0.59 12.58
N LEU A 233 -26.09 0.22 12.21
CA LEU A 233 -26.29 1.35 11.30
C LEU A 233 -26.74 0.91 9.90
N MET A 234 -26.28 -0.25 9.42
CA MET A 234 -26.76 -0.86 8.17
C MET A 234 -28.25 -1.16 8.24
N LYS A 235 -28.74 -1.73 9.35
CA LYS A 235 -30.17 -2.00 9.53
C LYS A 235 -30.98 -0.71 9.54
N ASP A 236 -30.50 0.32 10.24
CA ASP A 236 -31.16 1.63 10.31
C ASP A 236 -31.26 2.31 8.94
N GLU A 237 -30.23 2.16 8.10
CA GLU A 237 -30.16 2.73 6.75
C GLU A 237 -30.72 1.79 5.67
N GLY A 238 -31.35 0.67 6.05
CA GLY A 238 -31.98 -0.27 5.13
C GLY A 238 -31.01 -1.05 4.23
N VAL A 239 -29.75 -1.18 4.65
CA VAL A 239 -28.75 -2.03 4.00
C VAL A 239 -28.87 -3.45 4.52
N ASP A 240 -28.92 -4.43 3.62
CA ASP A 240 -29.02 -5.83 3.98
C ASP A 240 -27.81 -6.28 4.84
N PRO A 241 -28.02 -6.78 6.08
CA PRO A 241 -26.94 -7.26 6.92
C PRO A 241 -26.20 -8.47 6.34
N GLY A 242 -26.73 -9.13 5.30
CA GLY A 242 -26.02 -10.12 4.50
C GLY A 242 -24.76 -9.59 3.81
N MET A 243 -24.65 -8.28 3.60
CA MET A 243 -23.49 -7.63 2.99
C MET A 243 -22.22 -7.69 3.86
N LEU A 244 -22.35 -7.92 5.17
CA LEU A 244 -21.21 -7.94 6.09
C LEU A 244 -21.21 -9.23 6.92
N THR A 245 -20.08 -9.94 6.88
CA THR A 245 -19.84 -11.13 7.70
C THR A 245 -18.62 -10.89 8.58
N TYR A 246 -18.73 -11.22 9.87
CA TYR A 246 -17.57 -11.32 10.76
C TYR A 246 -17.28 -12.80 10.99
N ALA A 247 -16.09 -13.27 10.64
CA ALA A 247 -15.71 -14.66 10.83
C ALA A 247 -14.73 -14.78 12.01
N SER A 248 -15.27 -15.16 13.17
CA SER A 248 -14.53 -15.60 14.34
C SER A 248 -14.22 -17.10 14.19
N ALA A 249 -13.02 -17.42 13.73
CA ALA A 249 -12.57 -18.79 13.50
C ALA A 249 -11.08 -18.94 13.85
N ASP A 250 -10.65 -20.15 14.16
CA ASP A 250 -9.23 -20.44 14.32
C ASP A 250 -8.53 -20.52 12.96
N LEU A 251 -7.20 -20.56 12.94
CA LEU A 251 -6.44 -20.58 11.69
C LEU A 251 -6.79 -21.78 10.77
N PRO A 252 -6.93 -23.03 11.27
CA PRO A 252 -7.44 -24.14 10.46
C PRO A 252 -8.79 -23.86 9.79
N ASP A 253 -9.76 -23.31 10.51
CA ASP A 253 -11.08 -23.03 9.95
C ASP A 253 -11.09 -21.81 9.01
N VAL A 254 -10.25 -20.79 9.24
CA VAL A 254 -10.03 -19.71 8.27
C VAL A 254 -9.48 -20.26 6.95
N LYS A 255 -8.49 -21.17 7.01
CA LYS A 255 -7.96 -21.85 5.81
C LYS A 255 -9.03 -22.66 5.10
N ARG A 256 -9.93 -23.29 5.85
CA ARG A 256 -11.07 -24.04 5.30
C ARG A 256 -12.06 -23.10 4.59
N ILE A 257 -12.32 -21.91 5.14
CA ILE A 257 -13.16 -20.89 4.50
C ILE A 257 -12.54 -20.46 3.16
N PHE A 258 -11.25 -20.11 3.13
CA PHE A 258 -10.57 -19.74 1.88
C PHE A 258 -10.62 -20.86 0.84
N ALA A 259 -10.26 -22.09 1.23
CA ALA A 259 -10.24 -23.23 0.32
C ALA A 259 -11.63 -23.56 -0.27
N ALA A 260 -12.72 -23.20 0.42
CA ALA A 260 -14.08 -23.42 -0.04
C ALA A 260 -14.67 -22.24 -0.84
N SER A 261 -13.94 -21.12 -0.93
CA SER A 261 -14.38 -19.90 -1.60
C SER A 261 -13.86 -19.83 -3.04
N PRO A 262 -14.59 -19.22 -3.98
CA PRO A 262 -14.10 -19.00 -5.34
C PRO A 262 -12.80 -18.19 -5.36
N ASP A 263 -11.87 -18.56 -6.26
CA ASP A 263 -10.65 -17.78 -6.50
C ASP A 263 -10.93 -16.33 -6.94
N THR A 264 -12.14 -16.03 -7.43
CA THR A 264 -12.56 -14.66 -7.78
C THR A 264 -12.80 -13.76 -6.57
N CYS A 265 -13.03 -14.33 -5.38
CA CYS A 265 -13.16 -13.54 -4.15
C CYS A 265 -11.86 -12.77 -3.92
N PRO A 266 -11.87 -11.44 -3.86
CA PRO A 266 -10.64 -10.71 -3.59
C PRO A 266 -10.31 -10.79 -2.10
N SER A 267 -9.03 -10.86 -1.76
CA SER A 267 -8.60 -10.72 -0.38
C SER A 267 -7.66 -9.53 -0.20
N TYR A 268 -7.92 -8.71 0.81
CA TYR A 268 -7.17 -7.48 1.09
C TYR A 268 -6.52 -7.60 2.46
N PHE A 269 -5.20 -7.66 2.48
CA PHE A 269 -4.41 -7.81 3.69
C PHE A 269 -3.36 -6.70 3.78
N THR A 270 -3.15 -6.20 4.98
CA THR A 270 -1.89 -5.55 5.34
C THR A 270 -1.19 -6.59 6.22
N CYS A 271 0.07 -7.00 6.02
CA CYS A 271 0.66 -8.06 6.87
C CYS A 271 2.18 -8.21 6.68
N SER A 272 2.80 -9.12 7.44
CA SER A 272 4.18 -9.51 7.17
C SER A 272 4.29 -10.26 5.83
N ARG A 273 5.49 -10.27 5.24
CA ARG A 273 5.75 -10.97 3.97
C ARG A 273 5.51 -12.48 4.08
N GLU A 274 5.78 -13.08 5.22
CA GLU A 274 5.54 -14.51 5.49
C GLU A 274 4.04 -14.81 5.44
N LEU A 275 3.22 -13.98 6.10
CA LEU A 275 1.77 -14.16 6.09
C LEU A 275 1.20 -13.88 4.71
N ALA A 276 1.67 -12.83 4.02
CA ALA A 276 1.24 -12.53 2.65
C ALA A 276 1.52 -13.71 1.70
N ALA A 277 2.71 -14.32 1.78
CA ALA A 277 3.06 -15.50 1.00
C ALA A 277 2.17 -16.71 1.35
N ALA A 278 1.90 -16.92 2.65
CA ALA A 278 1.01 -17.99 3.10
C ALA A 278 -0.42 -17.81 2.57
N VAL A 279 -0.98 -16.60 2.65
CA VAL A 279 -2.31 -16.28 2.08
C VAL A 279 -2.29 -16.48 0.56
N LYS A 280 -1.32 -15.90 -0.14
CA LYS A 280 -1.19 -15.99 -1.60
C LYS A 280 -1.08 -17.43 -2.11
N SER A 281 -0.44 -18.31 -1.34
CA SER A 281 -0.32 -19.74 -1.68
C SER A 281 -1.65 -20.50 -1.56
N GLY A 282 -2.55 -20.06 -0.68
CA GLY A 282 -3.86 -20.67 -0.48
C GLY A 282 -4.99 -19.97 -1.23
N HIS A 283 -4.79 -18.73 -1.65
CA HIS A 283 -5.79 -17.87 -2.28
C HIS A 283 -5.13 -16.88 -3.25
N SER A 284 -5.24 -17.15 -4.56
CA SER A 284 -4.41 -16.45 -5.56
C SER A 284 -4.81 -14.98 -5.77
N ASN A 285 -6.07 -14.60 -5.54
CA ASN A 285 -6.57 -13.24 -5.74
C ASN A 285 -6.38 -12.35 -4.49
N SER A 286 -5.11 -12.24 -4.07
CA SER A 286 -4.72 -11.55 -2.83
C SER A 286 -3.97 -10.23 -3.10
N MET A 287 -4.49 -9.14 -2.53
CA MET A 287 -3.91 -7.81 -2.48
C MET A 287 -3.29 -7.59 -1.11
N CYS A 288 -1.97 -7.75 -1.01
CA CYS A 288 -1.22 -7.68 0.26
C CYS A 288 -0.31 -6.46 0.26
N SER A 289 -0.52 -5.55 1.21
CA SER A 289 0.43 -4.52 1.62
C SER A 289 1.39 -5.16 2.62
N THR A 290 2.69 -5.17 2.35
CA THR A 290 3.67 -5.86 3.21
C THR A 290 4.75 -4.97 3.79
N GLY A 291 5.10 -5.20 5.06
CA GLY A 291 6.19 -4.54 5.78
C GLY A 291 7.55 -4.50 5.06
N GLY A 292 8.41 -3.62 5.57
CA GLY A 292 9.80 -3.47 5.16
C GLY A 292 10.58 -2.59 6.14
N PRO A 293 11.92 -2.72 6.20
CA PRO A 293 12.73 -2.10 7.24
C PRO A 293 12.93 -0.60 6.98
N ASN A 294 11.97 0.24 7.39
CA ASN A 294 12.01 1.68 7.17
C ASN A 294 13.37 2.27 7.51
N THR A 295 13.89 3.09 6.60
CA THR A 295 15.28 3.55 6.63
C THR A 295 15.36 5.06 6.74
N LEU A 296 16.23 5.54 7.63
CA LEU A 296 16.64 6.94 7.72
C LEU A 296 18.10 7.08 7.32
N VAL A 297 18.41 8.12 6.53
CA VAL A 297 19.76 8.38 6.02
C VAL A 297 20.14 9.82 6.31
N ALA A 298 21.35 10.03 6.82
CA ALA A 298 21.92 11.37 6.97
C ALA A 298 23.44 11.35 6.78
N PRO A 299 24.07 12.45 6.33
CA PRO A 299 25.52 12.52 6.16
C PRO A 299 26.27 12.47 7.50
N ALA A 300 25.63 12.86 8.61
CA ALA A 300 26.18 12.85 9.96
C ALA A 300 25.08 12.72 11.02
N LEU A 301 25.44 12.28 12.22
CA LEU A 301 24.53 12.15 13.37
C LEU A 301 24.46 13.46 14.18
N THR A 302 23.74 14.46 13.66
CA THR A 302 23.46 15.71 14.39
C THR A 302 22.38 15.51 15.45
N GLU A 303 22.22 16.45 16.39
CA GLU A 303 21.16 16.35 17.42
C GLU A 303 19.74 16.26 16.83
N GLY A 304 19.46 17.00 15.75
CA GLY A 304 18.17 16.90 15.07
C GLY A 304 17.97 15.56 14.35
N VAL A 305 19.05 14.96 13.81
CA VAL A 305 19.01 13.59 13.26
C VAL A 305 18.79 12.57 14.38
N LYS A 306 19.43 12.72 15.55
CA LYS A 306 19.17 11.86 16.72
C LYS A 306 17.71 11.94 17.14
N GLU A 307 17.13 13.13 17.21
CA GLU A 307 15.71 13.32 17.52
C GLU A 307 14.81 12.64 16.48
N ALA A 308 15.11 12.80 15.19
CA ALA A 308 14.37 12.16 14.11
C ALA A 308 14.44 10.62 14.18
N ILE A 309 15.62 10.06 14.49
CA ILE A 309 15.82 8.62 14.70
C ILE A 309 15.02 8.14 15.91
N ARG A 310 15.14 8.83 17.06
CA ARG A 310 14.42 8.48 18.29
C ARG A 310 12.92 8.46 18.04
N PHE A 311 12.37 9.55 17.51
CA PHE A 311 10.95 9.67 17.22
C PHE A 311 10.52 8.55 16.28
N SER A 312 11.22 8.38 15.15
CA SER A 312 10.87 7.38 14.14
C SER A 312 10.96 5.94 14.65
N ALA A 313 11.91 5.61 15.52
CA ALA A 313 12.01 4.27 16.11
C ALA A 313 10.89 3.98 17.12
N MET A 314 10.38 5.03 17.78
CA MET A 314 9.43 4.92 18.89
C MET A 314 7.97 5.16 18.49
N ILE A 315 7.68 5.52 17.25
CA ILE A 315 6.30 5.67 16.73
C ILE A 315 5.43 4.51 17.21
N GLU A 316 4.38 4.80 17.96
CA GLU A 316 3.47 3.80 18.51
C GLU A 316 4.23 2.66 19.22
N ASN A 317 5.23 2.98 20.05
CA ASN A 317 6.09 2.02 20.73
C ASN A 317 6.68 1.00 19.73
N SER A 318 7.31 1.47 18.64
CA SER A 318 7.81 0.62 17.54
C SER A 318 6.71 -0.16 16.81
N GLY A 319 5.61 0.54 16.53
CA GLY A 319 4.44 0.02 15.82
C GLY A 319 4.72 -0.23 14.33
N GLN A 320 4.18 -1.34 13.83
CA GLN A 320 4.13 -1.59 12.38
C GLN A 320 3.04 -0.75 11.72
N CYS A 321 3.25 -0.27 10.49
CA CYS A 321 4.35 -0.62 9.58
C CYS A 321 5.43 0.47 9.39
N THR A 322 5.32 1.64 10.03
CA THR A 322 6.11 2.84 9.68
C THR A 322 7.28 3.15 10.64
N ALA A 323 7.42 2.43 11.74
CA ALA A 323 8.54 2.64 12.66
C ALA A 323 9.89 2.33 12.00
N LEU A 324 10.91 3.13 12.33
CA LEU A 324 12.28 2.98 11.86
C LEU A 324 12.85 1.63 12.29
N ARG A 325 13.60 0.99 11.39
CA ARG A 325 14.34 -0.25 11.65
C ARG A 325 15.83 -0.10 11.38
N HIS A 326 16.19 0.76 10.44
CA HIS A 326 17.57 0.92 10.00
C HIS A 326 17.91 2.40 9.82
N THR A 327 19.11 2.79 10.22
CA THR A 327 19.64 4.13 9.95
C THR A 327 21.05 4.05 9.41
N VAL A 328 21.38 4.95 8.47
CA VAL A 328 22.73 5.08 7.90
C VAL A 328 23.25 6.49 8.14
N VAL A 329 24.32 6.59 8.91
CA VAL A 329 24.97 7.85 9.29
C VAL A 329 26.49 7.70 9.28
N ALA A 330 27.24 8.77 9.04
CA ALA A 330 28.70 8.68 9.10
C ALA A 330 29.23 8.85 10.53
N GLY A 331 30.21 8.03 10.91
CA GLY A 331 31.04 8.22 12.10
C GLY A 331 30.34 8.10 13.45
N ALA A 332 29.15 7.52 13.53
CA ALA A 332 28.48 7.27 14.81
C ALA A 332 29.28 6.27 15.66
N THR A 333 29.41 6.59 16.94
CA THR A 333 29.98 5.70 17.97
C THR A 333 28.87 4.99 18.74
N LYS A 334 29.26 4.04 19.61
CA LYS A 334 28.33 3.35 20.49
C LYS A 334 27.65 4.35 21.45
N GLU A 335 28.44 5.24 22.02
CA GLU A 335 28.00 6.29 22.93
C GLU A 335 27.03 7.25 22.24
N ASP A 336 27.28 7.59 20.96
CA ASP A 336 26.35 8.42 20.20
C ASP A 336 24.99 7.74 20.01
N VAL A 337 24.97 6.44 19.71
CA VAL A 337 23.74 5.68 19.52
C VAL A 337 22.96 5.53 20.82
N GLU A 338 23.64 5.31 21.95
CA GLU A 338 22.99 5.30 23.27
C GLU A 338 22.34 6.66 23.57
N SER A 339 23.04 7.76 23.25
CA SER A 339 22.53 9.12 23.49
C SER A 339 21.26 9.48 22.72
N ILE A 340 20.95 8.76 21.63
CA ILE A 340 19.68 8.94 20.89
C ILE A 340 18.49 8.78 21.83
N PHE A 341 18.58 7.83 22.77
CA PHE A 341 17.48 7.41 23.65
C PHE A 341 17.48 8.07 25.03
N ASP A 342 18.43 8.97 25.34
CA ASP A 342 18.51 9.64 26.65
C ASP A 342 17.25 10.43 27.05
N GLN A 343 16.50 10.91 26.05
CA GLN A 343 15.27 11.68 26.23
C GLN A 343 14.04 10.96 25.66
N ALA A 344 14.08 9.62 25.59
CA ALA A 344 12.96 8.81 25.16
C ALA A 344 11.74 9.03 26.09
N PRO A 345 10.59 9.50 25.57
CA PRO A 345 9.38 9.59 26.38
C PRO A 345 8.90 8.19 26.79
N VAL A 346 8.50 8.07 28.05
CA VAL A 346 7.90 6.86 28.62
C VAL A 346 6.46 7.18 29.02
N VAL A 347 5.52 6.41 28.49
CA VAL A 347 4.07 6.55 28.72
C VAL A 347 3.57 5.40 29.58
N THR A 348 2.58 5.67 30.44
CA THR A 348 2.03 4.63 31.33
C THR A 348 0.79 3.98 30.73
N THR A 349 -0.07 4.78 30.10
CA THR A 349 -1.32 4.30 29.50
C THR A 349 -1.61 5.03 28.18
N PRO A 350 -2.37 4.41 27.27
CA PRO A 350 -2.90 5.09 26.08
C PRO A 350 -3.68 6.38 26.40
N GLU A 351 -4.39 6.43 27.53
CA GLU A 351 -5.08 7.64 27.99
C GLU A 351 -4.13 8.80 28.24
N ASP A 352 -2.98 8.52 28.84
CA ASP A 352 -2.00 9.56 29.13
C ASP A 352 -1.35 10.05 27.83
N SER A 353 -1.06 9.14 26.89
CA SER A 353 -0.66 9.52 25.54
C SER A 353 -1.69 10.43 24.87
N LEU A 354 -2.97 10.08 24.92
CA LEU A 354 -4.03 10.88 24.33
C LEU A 354 -4.18 12.26 24.99
N LYS A 355 -4.02 12.37 26.32
CA LYS A 355 -4.09 13.66 27.04
C LYS A 355 -2.94 14.58 26.65
N GLU A 356 -1.72 14.05 26.58
CA GLU A 356 -0.51 14.81 26.30
C GLU A 356 -0.24 14.98 24.80
N GLY A 357 -0.98 14.26 23.95
CA GLY A 357 -0.74 14.23 22.50
C GLY A 357 0.53 13.49 22.12
N GLU A 358 0.96 12.53 22.93
CA GLU A 358 2.14 11.72 22.70
C GLU A 358 1.85 10.61 21.67
N PHE A 359 2.79 10.39 20.76
CA PHE A 359 2.66 9.43 19.66
C PHE A 359 3.88 8.50 19.52
N ALA A 360 5.01 8.88 20.13
CA ALA A 360 6.28 8.18 20.00
C ALA A 360 6.87 7.84 21.39
N GLY A 361 6.04 7.29 22.28
CA GLY A 361 6.44 6.87 23.62
C GLY A 361 6.71 5.37 23.75
N LEU A 362 7.52 5.00 24.74
CA LEU A 362 7.64 3.61 25.20
C LEU A 362 6.69 3.35 26.36
N PHE A 363 5.99 2.21 26.35
CA PHE A 363 5.12 1.83 27.47
C PHE A 363 5.95 1.36 28.67
N ALA A 364 5.75 1.98 29.83
CA ALA A 364 6.45 1.67 31.07
C ALA A 364 6.26 0.22 31.54
N ASP A 365 5.11 -0.37 31.21
CA ASP A 365 4.70 -1.73 31.56
C ASP A 365 4.82 -2.72 30.39
N ALA A 366 5.48 -2.33 29.29
CA ALA A 366 5.75 -3.22 28.17
C ALA A 366 6.56 -4.44 28.64
N PRO A 367 6.29 -5.65 28.11
CA PRO A 367 7.11 -6.81 28.40
C PRO A 367 8.57 -6.55 28.04
N VAL A 368 9.49 -6.82 28.99
CA VAL A 368 10.93 -6.66 28.76
C VAL A 368 11.37 -7.59 27.63
N SER A 369 11.92 -7.00 26.58
CA SER A 369 12.39 -7.73 25.41
C SER A 369 13.65 -8.52 25.77
N GLN A 370 13.76 -9.75 25.27
CA GLN A 370 15.04 -10.46 25.33
C GLN A 370 16.00 -9.79 24.35
N THR A 371 17.22 -9.49 24.80
CA THR A 371 18.27 -8.96 23.92
C THR A 371 18.78 -10.09 23.01
N PRO A 372 18.49 -10.08 21.70
CA PRO A 372 18.97 -11.08 20.77
C PRO A 372 20.49 -10.97 20.57
N GLU A 373 21.08 -12.01 20.01
CA GLU A 373 22.52 -12.02 19.69
C GLU A 373 22.88 -10.85 18.75
N GLY A 374 23.98 -10.16 19.04
CA GLY A 374 24.45 -9.02 18.26
C GLY A 374 23.84 -7.66 18.64
N TYR A 375 22.74 -7.63 19.40
CA TYR A 375 22.17 -6.38 19.89
C TYR A 375 22.72 -5.98 21.26
N THR A 376 22.80 -4.68 21.50
CA THR A 376 23.06 -4.07 22.80
C THR A 376 21.79 -3.41 23.31
N LYS A 377 21.46 -3.64 24.58
CA LYS A 377 20.37 -2.95 25.27
C LYS A 377 20.86 -1.60 25.80
N VAL A 378 20.05 -0.55 25.61
CA VAL A 378 20.25 0.76 26.22
C VAL A 378 20.04 0.64 27.74
N GLU A 379 20.98 1.11 28.56
CA GLU A 379 20.96 0.85 30.01
C GLU A 379 19.68 1.37 30.71
N SER A 380 19.19 2.54 30.29
CA SER A 380 18.06 3.24 30.91
C SER A 380 16.68 2.82 30.39
N LEU A 381 16.60 1.97 29.36
CA LEU A 381 15.39 1.81 28.56
C LEU A 381 15.28 0.41 27.93
N ASP A 382 14.06 -0.08 27.66
CA ASP A 382 13.87 -1.30 26.86
C ASP A 382 13.96 -1.00 25.35
N ALA A 383 15.10 -0.44 24.94
CA ALA A 383 15.47 -0.20 23.57
C ALA A 383 16.78 -0.93 23.25
N HIS A 384 16.90 -1.40 22.02
CA HIS A 384 18.01 -2.20 21.56
C HIS A 384 18.57 -1.64 20.26
N TYR A 385 19.88 -1.75 20.10
CA TYR A 385 20.55 -1.32 18.87
C TYR A 385 21.68 -2.26 18.49
N LYS A 386 22.00 -2.23 17.19
CA LYS A 386 23.21 -2.83 16.63
C LYS A 386 23.95 -1.76 15.87
N ILE A 387 25.27 -1.68 16.00
CA ILE A 387 26.09 -0.71 15.26
C ILE A 387 27.21 -1.44 14.51
N ASP A 388 27.23 -1.25 13.20
CA ASP A 388 28.18 -1.89 12.28
C ASP A 388 28.61 -0.91 11.18
N LYS A 389 29.71 -1.20 10.49
CA LYS A 389 30.16 -0.43 9.31
C LYS A 389 29.47 -0.86 8.01
N ASP A 390 29.03 -2.11 7.99
CA ASP A 390 28.37 -2.73 6.85
C ASP A 390 26.85 -2.54 6.96
N LEU A 391 26.18 -2.64 5.82
CA LEU A 391 24.72 -2.69 5.81
C LEU A 391 24.25 -4.01 6.45
N PRO A 392 23.08 -4.01 7.12
CA PRO A 392 22.54 -5.24 7.69
C PRO A 392 22.24 -6.27 6.59
N GLU A 393 22.19 -7.54 6.98
CA GLU A 393 21.75 -8.60 6.07
C GLU A 393 20.31 -8.37 5.60
N ASP A 394 19.96 -8.97 4.45
CA ASP A 394 18.61 -8.86 3.92
C ASP A 394 17.60 -9.53 4.89
N GLY A 395 16.40 -8.97 5.03
CA GLY A 395 15.36 -9.54 5.90
C GLY A 395 15.48 -9.16 7.38
N VAL A 396 15.86 -7.93 7.67
CA VAL A 396 15.89 -7.33 9.03
C VAL A 396 14.60 -7.63 9.79
N GLU A 397 14.74 -8.17 11.00
CA GLU A 397 13.61 -8.45 11.88
C GLU A 397 13.02 -7.14 12.44
N GLU A 398 11.71 -6.96 12.28
CA GLU A 398 11.07 -5.68 12.63
C GLU A 398 10.69 -5.56 14.12
N TYR A 399 10.88 -6.61 14.93
CA TYR A 399 10.58 -6.67 16.38
C TYR A 399 9.32 -5.87 16.79
N TRP A 400 8.13 -6.35 16.38
CA TRP A 400 6.88 -5.60 16.57
C TRP A 400 6.64 -5.25 18.04
N ARG A 401 6.31 -3.96 18.29
CA ARG A 401 6.10 -3.38 19.64
C ARG A 401 7.35 -3.41 20.54
N GLN A 402 8.53 -3.53 19.96
CA GLN A 402 9.82 -3.46 20.66
C GLN A 402 10.78 -2.56 19.89
N VAL A 403 11.52 -1.69 20.56
CA VAL A 403 12.42 -0.74 19.88
C VAL A 403 13.74 -1.42 19.58
N PHE A 404 13.98 -1.70 18.30
CA PHE A 404 15.20 -2.27 17.75
C PHE A 404 15.64 -1.43 16.55
N VAL A 405 16.89 -0.96 16.55
CA VAL A 405 17.44 -0.13 15.47
C VAL A 405 18.82 -0.63 15.05
N ASP A 406 18.95 -0.96 13.77
CA ASP A 406 20.23 -1.23 13.15
C ASP A 406 20.87 0.08 12.68
N VAL A 407 22.11 0.33 13.07
CA VAL A 407 22.86 1.54 12.75
C VAL A 407 24.05 1.16 11.88
N THR A 408 24.03 1.57 10.61
CA THR A 408 25.21 1.54 9.75
C THR A 408 26.00 2.83 9.93
N SER A 409 27.15 2.74 10.60
CA SER A 409 28.10 3.83 10.82
C SER A 409 29.15 3.86 9.72
N ALA A 410 28.91 4.67 8.69
CA ALA A 410 29.81 4.77 7.54
C ALA A 410 31.13 5.46 7.93
N ASP A 411 32.25 4.97 7.37
CA ASP A 411 33.60 5.51 7.61
C ASP A 411 33.82 6.92 7.00
N SER A 412 32.93 7.35 6.10
CA SER A 412 33.00 8.64 5.42
C SER A 412 31.59 9.23 5.25
N PRO A 413 31.47 10.57 5.08
CA PRO A 413 30.20 11.21 4.79
C PRO A 413 29.47 10.56 3.61
N LEU A 414 28.16 10.37 3.76
CA LEU A 414 27.33 9.85 2.67
C LEU A 414 27.05 10.96 1.65
N ASP A 415 27.78 10.91 0.55
CA ASP A 415 27.57 11.78 -0.61
C ASP A 415 26.91 11.02 -1.77
N ALA A 416 26.22 11.78 -2.62
CA ALA A 416 25.62 11.28 -3.85
C ALA A 416 26.67 10.59 -4.74
N GLY A 417 26.42 9.32 -5.11
CA GLY A 417 27.33 8.55 -5.96
C GLY A 417 28.56 7.97 -5.25
N SER A 418 28.70 8.16 -3.93
CA SER A 418 29.73 7.45 -3.16
C SER A 418 29.53 5.92 -3.21
N GLU A 419 30.58 5.15 -2.91
CA GLU A 419 30.52 3.69 -2.86
C GLU A 419 29.45 3.21 -1.87
N LYS A 420 29.43 3.78 -0.66
CA LYS A 420 28.44 3.45 0.37
C LYS A 420 27.02 3.85 -0.02
N ALA A 421 26.82 5.00 -0.69
CA ALA A 421 25.50 5.38 -1.21
C ALA A 421 25.01 4.42 -2.32
N THR A 422 25.93 3.93 -3.16
CA THR A 422 25.63 2.94 -4.20
C THR A 422 25.30 1.58 -3.60
N GLU A 423 26.05 1.15 -2.59
CA GLU A 423 25.79 -0.06 -1.79
C GLU A 423 24.40 0.02 -1.13
N LEU A 424 24.09 1.17 -0.51
CA LEU A 424 22.80 1.44 0.11
C LEU A 424 21.66 1.39 -0.91
N ALA A 425 21.82 2.02 -2.08
CA ALA A 425 20.80 1.95 -3.14
C ALA A 425 20.53 0.51 -3.57
N ALA A 426 21.58 -0.31 -3.73
CA ALA A 426 21.42 -1.73 -4.05
C ALA A 426 20.71 -2.50 -2.93
N TRP A 427 21.02 -2.22 -1.67
CA TRP A 427 20.35 -2.82 -0.51
C TRP A 427 18.87 -2.41 -0.42
N LEU A 428 18.55 -1.14 -0.65
CA LEU A 428 17.17 -0.63 -0.68
C LEU A 428 16.33 -1.29 -1.77
N VAL A 429 16.92 -1.60 -2.94
CA VAL A 429 16.22 -2.32 -4.01
C VAL A 429 15.89 -3.76 -3.60
N ARG A 430 16.79 -4.44 -2.88
CA ARG A 430 16.60 -5.82 -2.41
C ARG A 430 15.71 -5.95 -1.17
N ASN A 431 15.66 -4.93 -0.32
CA ASN A 431 14.89 -4.98 0.93
C ASN A 431 13.53 -4.26 0.82
N GLN A 432 13.40 -3.27 -0.06
CA GLN A 432 12.21 -2.43 -0.26
C GLN A 432 11.59 -1.97 1.06
N PRO A 433 12.22 -1.01 1.77
CA PRO A 433 11.55 -0.37 2.88
C PRO A 433 10.30 0.36 2.40
N ILE A 434 9.31 0.53 3.28
CA ILE A 434 8.10 1.28 2.95
C ILE A 434 8.48 2.75 2.74
N THR A 435 9.29 3.28 3.65
CA THR A 435 9.72 4.67 3.63
C THR A 435 11.24 4.80 3.65
N LEU A 436 11.71 5.80 2.91
CA LEU A 436 13.09 6.29 2.96
C LEU A 436 13.09 7.77 3.37
N ALA A 437 13.57 8.06 4.57
CA ALA A 437 13.78 9.40 5.06
C ALA A 437 15.24 9.82 4.81
N VAL A 438 15.47 10.96 4.15
CA VAL A 438 16.81 11.49 3.89
C VAL A 438 16.91 12.90 4.49
N ASN A 439 17.88 13.09 5.38
CA ASN A 439 18.07 14.35 6.09
C ASN A 439 19.39 15.03 5.69
N GLU A 440 19.36 16.36 5.62
CA GLU A 440 20.53 17.24 5.48
C GLU A 440 21.35 17.08 4.17
N ASN A 441 20.85 16.33 3.17
CA ASN A 441 21.55 16.16 1.90
C ASN A 441 20.57 15.93 0.72
N LEU A 442 20.20 17.02 0.04
CA LEU A 442 19.26 17.00 -1.09
C LEU A 442 19.82 16.24 -2.30
N ALA A 443 21.12 16.35 -2.56
CA ALA A 443 21.79 15.64 -3.66
C ALA A 443 21.79 14.12 -3.43
N LEU A 444 22.07 13.68 -2.20
CA LEU A 444 21.95 12.27 -1.81
C LEU A 444 20.51 11.78 -1.95
N ALA A 445 19.53 12.57 -1.51
CA ALA A 445 18.12 12.23 -1.65
C ALA A 445 17.72 12.01 -3.11
N LYS A 446 18.13 12.90 -4.02
CA LYS A 446 17.89 12.76 -5.46
C LYS A 446 18.56 11.51 -6.04
N PHE A 447 19.81 11.27 -5.65
CA PHE A 447 20.55 10.07 -6.06
C PHE A 447 19.82 8.79 -5.64
N LEU A 448 19.42 8.69 -4.36
CA LEU A 448 18.70 7.53 -3.86
C LEU A 448 17.35 7.38 -4.56
N PHE A 449 16.58 8.45 -4.73
CA PHE A 449 15.31 8.45 -5.49
C PHE A 449 15.46 7.87 -6.91
N GLU A 450 16.51 8.27 -7.64
CA GLU A 450 16.75 7.78 -9.00
C GLU A 450 17.20 6.31 -9.04
N LYS A 451 18.03 5.90 -8.08
CA LYS A 451 18.68 4.57 -8.03
C LYS A 451 17.85 3.50 -7.34
N THR A 452 16.67 3.84 -6.85
CA THR A 452 15.82 2.91 -6.11
C THR A 452 14.38 2.95 -6.61
N GLY A 453 13.44 2.27 -5.94
CA GLY A 453 12.05 2.14 -6.40
C GLY A 453 11.06 2.12 -5.26
N GLN A 454 11.35 2.84 -4.19
CA GLN A 454 10.47 2.98 -3.03
C GLN A 454 9.24 3.82 -3.39
N VAL A 455 8.20 3.68 -2.59
CA VAL A 455 6.94 4.40 -2.79
C VAL A 455 6.95 5.76 -2.10
N VAL A 456 7.64 5.83 -0.96
CA VAL A 456 7.62 6.98 -0.06
C VAL A 456 9.04 7.47 0.19
N TYR A 457 9.35 8.65 -0.36
CA TYR A 457 10.58 9.38 -0.06
C TYR A 457 10.24 10.66 0.69
N THR A 458 10.92 10.91 1.81
CA THR A 458 10.78 12.15 2.58
C THR A 458 12.14 12.79 2.73
N VAL A 459 12.26 14.06 2.38
CA VAL A 459 13.48 14.85 2.47
C VAL A 459 13.32 15.93 3.53
N GLY A 460 14.26 15.99 4.46
CA GLY A 460 14.27 16.97 5.54
C GLY A 460 15.63 17.65 5.70
N GLY A 461 15.65 18.68 6.52
CA GLY A 461 16.86 19.43 6.86
C GLY A 461 16.53 20.65 7.72
N ASP A 462 17.57 21.33 8.21
CA ASP A 462 17.54 22.58 9.00
C ASP A 462 16.20 22.86 9.72
N GLY A 463 16.00 22.25 10.88
CA GLY A 463 14.85 22.51 11.77
C GLY A 463 13.56 21.80 11.39
N SER A 464 13.52 21.05 10.28
CA SER A 464 12.38 20.21 9.88
C SER A 464 12.86 18.88 9.32
N TYR A 465 13.16 17.94 10.21
CA TYR A 465 13.71 16.64 9.86
C TYR A 465 12.65 15.68 9.32
N ALA A 466 13.03 14.90 8.31
CA ALA A 466 12.24 13.81 7.75
C ALA A 466 12.18 12.64 8.73
N LEU A 467 10.97 12.08 8.87
CA LEU A 467 10.66 10.90 9.69
C LEU A 467 10.19 9.76 8.79
N THR A 468 10.17 8.53 9.32
CA THR A 468 9.69 7.35 8.58
C THR A 468 8.16 7.21 8.55
N CYS A 469 7.39 8.00 9.31
CA CYS A 469 5.91 7.99 9.28
C CYS A 469 5.32 9.31 8.79
N GLN A 470 5.13 9.49 7.48
CA GLN A 470 4.71 10.81 7.02
C GLN A 470 3.78 10.86 5.82
N ALA A 471 3.33 9.76 5.22
CA ALA A 471 2.45 9.88 4.05
C ALA A 471 1.05 10.40 4.44
N ARG A 472 0.60 11.49 3.80
CA ARG A 472 -0.80 11.97 3.79
C ARG A 472 -1.44 11.73 2.42
N PRO A 473 -1.95 10.51 2.15
CA PRO A 473 -2.50 10.11 0.85
C PRO A 473 -3.49 11.06 0.22
N GLN A 474 -4.37 11.62 1.03
CA GLN A 474 -5.39 12.60 0.68
C GLN A 474 -4.83 13.89 0.05
N GLU A 475 -3.55 14.20 0.27
CA GLU A 475 -2.85 15.39 -0.21
C GLU A 475 -1.94 15.09 -1.42
N GLY A 476 -2.03 13.88 -2.00
CA GLY A 476 -1.17 13.45 -3.11
C GLY A 476 0.12 12.78 -2.66
N GLU A 477 0.30 12.51 -1.37
CA GLU A 477 1.42 11.72 -0.86
C GLU A 477 1.11 10.23 -0.90
N ILE A 478 1.54 9.57 -1.96
CA ILE A 478 1.18 8.17 -2.22
C ILE A 478 1.73 7.24 -1.16
N PHE A 479 0.86 6.43 -0.56
CA PHE A 479 1.25 5.36 0.35
C PHE A 479 1.09 3.99 -0.32
N GLY A 480 1.95 3.05 0.03
CA GLY A 480 1.89 1.68 -0.45
C GLY A 480 3.08 0.90 0.06
N GLU A 481 2.84 -0.32 0.52
CA GLU A 481 3.90 -1.20 1.00
C GLU A 481 4.16 -2.27 -0.05
N PHE A 482 5.23 -2.08 -0.83
CA PHE A 482 5.51 -2.93 -1.98
C PHE A 482 6.59 -3.96 -1.63
N PRO A 483 6.31 -5.26 -1.81
CA PRO A 483 7.36 -6.25 -1.80
C PRO A 483 8.42 -5.96 -2.86
N VAL A 484 9.57 -6.63 -2.72
CA VAL A 484 10.62 -6.66 -3.74
C VAL A 484 10.01 -6.99 -5.09
N ARG A 485 10.29 -6.16 -6.10
CA ARG A 485 9.63 -6.22 -7.40
C ARG A 485 9.70 -7.62 -8.04
N ARG A 486 10.89 -8.24 -8.00
CA ARG A 486 11.14 -9.58 -8.52
C ARG A 486 10.29 -10.67 -7.85
N ASP A 487 9.93 -10.47 -6.58
CA ASP A 487 9.17 -11.43 -5.78
C ASP A 487 7.70 -11.00 -5.60
N LEU A 488 7.24 -9.93 -6.26
CA LEU A 488 5.92 -9.35 -6.04
C LEU A 488 4.80 -10.39 -6.12
N ALA A 489 4.85 -11.27 -7.13
CA ALA A 489 3.86 -12.32 -7.37
C ALA A 489 3.78 -13.37 -6.25
N LYS A 490 4.82 -13.52 -5.43
CA LYS A 490 4.83 -14.39 -4.24
C LYS A 490 3.91 -13.86 -3.14
N TYR A 491 3.73 -12.54 -3.07
CA TYR A 491 3.06 -11.89 -1.95
C TYR A 491 1.71 -11.29 -2.35
N THR A 492 1.59 -10.76 -3.57
CA THR A 492 0.38 -10.07 -4.00
C THR A 492 0.11 -10.17 -5.50
N LYS A 493 -1.16 -10.00 -5.89
CA LYS A 493 -1.61 -9.86 -7.28
C LYS A 493 -1.25 -8.50 -7.86
N TYR A 494 -1.43 -7.41 -7.10
CA TYR A 494 -1.12 -6.04 -7.51
C TYR A 494 -0.52 -5.27 -6.32
N PRO A 495 0.43 -4.35 -6.55
CA PRO A 495 0.82 -3.38 -5.53
C PRO A 495 -0.38 -2.57 -5.06
N VAL A 496 -0.53 -2.42 -3.74
CA VAL A 496 -1.64 -1.66 -3.14
C VAL A 496 -1.23 -0.20 -2.97
N VAL A 497 -1.86 0.68 -3.75
CA VAL A 497 -1.59 2.12 -3.80
C VAL A 497 -2.70 2.85 -3.06
N VAL A 498 -2.34 3.87 -2.32
CA VAL A 498 -3.24 4.64 -1.48
C VAL A 498 -3.02 6.14 -1.75
N PRO A 499 -4.08 6.92 -2.05
CA PRO A 499 -5.49 6.52 -2.09
C PRO A 499 -5.85 5.76 -3.39
N SER A 500 -6.80 4.84 -3.29
CA SER A 500 -7.37 4.11 -4.43
C SER A 500 -8.80 3.67 -4.14
N SER A 501 -9.57 3.38 -5.18
CA SER A 501 -10.82 2.62 -5.02
C SER A 501 -10.46 1.15 -4.76
N THR A 502 -10.70 0.63 -3.55
CA THR A 502 -10.40 -0.78 -3.24
C THR A 502 -11.10 -1.78 -4.19
N PRO A 503 -12.38 -1.58 -4.60
CA PRO A 503 -13.03 -2.43 -5.61
C PRO A 503 -12.30 -2.55 -6.95
N SER A 504 -11.51 -1.54 -7.32
CA SER A 504 -10.80 -1.48 -8.59
C SER A 504 -9.82 -2.64 -8.79
N TYR A 505 -9.29 -3.22 -7.70
CA TYR A 505 -8.36 -4.35 -7.74
C TYR A 505 -9.01 -5.67 -8.20
N ASN A 506 -10.34 -5.75 -8.12
CA ASN A 506 -11.14 -6.87 -8.62
C ASN A 506 -12.05 -6.45 -9.79
N THR A 507 -11.68 -5.40 -10.50
CA THR A 507 -12.40 -4.89 -11.68
C THR A 507 -11.61 -5.22 -12.95
N LEU A 508 -12.32 -5.61 -14.01
CA LEU A 508 -11.73 -5.90 -15.32
C LEU A 508 -12.33 -4.98 -16.40
N MET A 509 -11.55 -4.68 -17.43
CA MET A 509 -12.03 -4.05 -18.66
C MET A 509 -12.99 -5.00 -19.38
N ASN A 510 -14.12 -4.45 -19.84
CA ASN A 510 -15.14 -5.20 -20.55
C ASN A 510 -14.63 -5.62 -21.93
N GLN A 511 -14.83 -6.90 -22.30
CA GLN A 511 -14.29 -7.44 -23.54
C GLN A 511 -14.96 -6.87 -24.80
N SER A 512 -16.26 -6.57 -24.75
CA SER A 512 -16.98 -5.95 -25.87
C SER A 512 -16.45 -4.54 -26.12
N TYR A 513 -16.23 -3.78 -25.05
CA TYR A 513 -15.59 -2.47 -25.12
C TYR A 513 -14.20 -2.54 -25.76
N LEU A 514 -13.33 -3.45 -25.30
CA LEU A 514 -11.98 -3.60 -25.85
C LEU A 514 -11.99 -4.08 -27.32
N THR A 515 -12.93 -4.94 -27.70
CA THR A 515 -13.06 -5.38 -29.10
C THR A 515 -13.44 -4.21 -30.00
N GLU A 516 -14.42 -3.40 -29.59
CA GLU A 516 -14.83 -2.20 -30.33
C GLU A 516 -13.67 -1.21 -30.44
N LYS A 517 -12.96 -0.97 -29.34
CA LYS A 517 -11.80 -0.07 -29.32
C LYS A 517 -10.69 -0.54 -30.26
N GLY A 518 -10.36 -1.83 -30.24
CA GLY A 518 -9.34 -2.41 -31.13
C GLY A 518 -9.68 -2.34 -32.62
N ALA A 519 -10.97 -2.23 -32.97
CA ALA A 519 -11.44 -2.10 -34.34
C ALA A 519 -11.50 -0.66 -34.83
N ASN A 520 -11.86 0.29 -33.94
CA ASN A 520 -12.21 1.66 -34.33
C ASN A 520 -11.15 2.71 -33.99
N ASP A 521 -10.29 2.44 -32.99
CA ASP A 521 -9.33 3.40 -32.50
C ASP A 521 -7.90 3.08 -32.96
N SER A 522 -7.05 4.11 -32.91
CA SER A 522 -5.62 4.01 -33.21
C SER A 522 -4.86 5.00 -32.35
N VAL A 523 -3.61 4.67 -31.99
CA VAL A 523 -2.70 5.55 -31.28
C VAL A 523 -1.38 5.64 -32.03
N GLU A 524 -0.79 6.83 -32.09
CA GLU A 524 0.51 7.03 -32.77
C GLU A 524 1.72 6.60 -31.92
N GLY A 525 2.87 6.40 -32.55
CA GLY A 525 4.13 6.09 -31.87
C GLY A 525 4.83 4.93 -32.55
N GLU A 526 6.03 5.18 -33.06
CA GLU A 526 6.75 4.25 -33.94
C GLU A 526 6.85 2.83 -33.35
N GLY A 527 7.36 2.71 -32.12
CA GLY A 527 7.45 1.42 -31.43
C GLY A 527 6.10 0.82 -31.01
N VAL A 528 5.11 1.65 -30.69
CA VAL A 528 3.77 1.19 -30.31
C VAL A 528 3.04 0.58 -31.50
N ASN A 529 3.18 1.19 -32.68
CA ASN A 529 2.58 0.72 -33.92
C ASN A 529 3.05 -0.69 -34.28
N VAL A 530 4.36 -0.97 -34.14
CA VAL A 530 4.93 -2.33 -34.36
C VAL A 530 4.24 -3.38 -33.50
N LEU A 531 3.94 -3.07 -32.23
CA LEU A 531 3.23 -3.97 -31.34
C LEU A 531 1.75 -4.11 -31.73
N LEU A 532 1.08 -3.01 -32.05
CA LEU A 532 -0.35 -2.98 -32.42
C LEU A 532 -0.64 -3.74 -33.72
N ASP A 533 0.28 -3.72 -34.67
CA ASP A 533 0.17 -4.45 -35.93
C ASP A 533 0.25 -5.98 -35.74
N CYS A 534 0.80 -6.42 -34.61
CA CYS A 534 0.95 -7.83 -34.26
C CYS A 534 -0.19 -8.37 -33.38
N VAL A 535 -1.17 -7.55 -32.98
CA VAL A 535 -2.29 -7.95 -32.11
C VAL A 535 -3.65 -7.57 -32.67
N GLN A 536 -4.70 -8.26 -32.22
CA GLN A 536 -6.07 -8.08 -32.71
C GLN A 536 -7.09 -8.15 -31.57
N GLY A 537 -8.34 -7.77 -31.86
CA GLY A 537 -9.48 -7.87 -30.94
C GLY A 537 -9.23 -7.17 -29.59
N CYS A 538 -9.61 -7.83 -28.49
CA CYS A 538 -9.46 -7.28 -27.14
C CYS A 538 -8.01 -6.92 -26.78
N VAL A 539 -7.02 -7.70 -27.23
CA VAL A 539 -5.60 -7.44 -26.92
C VAL A 539 -5.16 -6.13 -27.55
N LYS A 540 -5.55 -5.89 -28.81
CA LYS A 540 -5.28 -4.61 -29.49
C LYS A 540 -5.97 -3.45 -28.78
N GLY A 541 -7.26 -3.58 -28.47
CA GLY A 541 -8.00 -2.57 -27.71
C GLY A 541 -7.36 -2.26 -26.36
N TYR A 542 -6.89 -3.27 -25.64
CA TYR A 542 -6.22 -3.09 -24.36
C TYR A 542 -4.85 -2.41 -24.48
N CYS A 543 -4.08 -2.71 -25.53
CA CYS A 543 -2.82 -1.99 -25.80
C CYS A 543 -3.06 -0.51 -26.13
N ILE A 544 -4.18 -0.19 -26.80
CA ILE A 544 -4.61 1.18 -27.04
C ILE A 544 -4.97 1.87 -25.72
N GLU A 545 -5.79 1.24 -24.87
CA GLU A 545 -6.11 1.74 -23.51
C GLU A 545 -4.86 2.03 -22.67
N LEU A 546 -3.89 1.10 -22.66
CA LEU A 546 -2.63 1.28 -21.95
C LEU A 546 -1.86 2.51 -22.47
N THR A 547 -1.79 2.68 -23.78
CA THR A 547 -1.07 3.80 -24.39
C THR A 547 -1.76 5.13 -24.10
N GLU A 548 -3.10 5.18 -24.17
CA GLU A 548 -3.87 6.38 -23.83
C GLU A 548 -3.76 6.74 -22.35
N TYR A 549 -3.81 5.76 -21.45
CA TYR A 549 -3.59 5.93 -20.02
C TYR A 549 -2.19 6.50 -19.74
N LEU A 550 -1.14 5.93 -20.34
CA LEU A 550 0.24 6.40 -20.14
C LEU A 550 0.39 7.85 -20.58
N ARG A 551 -0.11 8.21 -21.77
CA ARG A 551 -0.10 9.61 -22.25
C ARG A 551 -0.80 10.60 -21.34
N ASP A 552 -1.83 10.16 -20.62
CA ASP A 552 -2.57 10.99 -19.66
C ASP A 552 -1.83 11.12 -18.32
N SER A 553 -1.08 10.08 -17.93
CA SER A 553 -0.63 9.88 -16.55
C SER A 553 0.85 10.17 -16.33
N VAL A 554 1.66 10.27 -17.39
CA VAL A 554 3.11 10.58 -17.32
C VAL A 554 3.42 11.99 -16.82
N GLY A 555 4.62 12.17 -16.27
CA GLY A 555 5.12 13.40 -15.65
C GLY A 555 4.86 13.46 -14.14
N ALA A 556 5.64 14.27 -13.42
CA ALA A 556 5.43 14.51 -11.99
C ALA A 556 4.22 15.43 -11.75
N LYS A 557 3.44 15.14 -10.72
CA LYS A 557 2.27 15.92 -10.26
C LYS A 557 2.64 16.54 -8.93
N GLU A 558 2.19 17.77 -8.71
CA GLU A 558 2.37 18.44 -7.42
C GLU A 558 1.30 17.96 -6.43
N GLY A 559 1.67 17.91 -5.15
CA GLY A 559 0.74 17.63 -4.05
C GLY A 559 -0.20 18.80 -3.76
N TYR A 560 -1.14 18.54 -2.85
CA TYR A 560 -2.23 19.46 -2.47
C TYR A 560 -2.16 19.90 -1.01
N GLY A 561 -1.22 19.37 -0.24
CA GLY A 561 -1.04 19.67 1.19
C GLY A 561 -0.03 20.79 1.43
N ASP A 562 0.26 21.03 2.72
CA ASP A 562 1.19 22.07 3.16
C ASP A 562 2.65 21.76 2.84
N ARG A 563 2.98 20.47 2.65
CA ARG A 563 4.32 20.01 2.27
C ARG A 563 4.48 20.01 0.77
N THR A 564 5.64 20.46 0.32
CA THR A 564 6.00 20.38 -1.09
C THR A 564 6.23 18.94 -1.51
N THR A 565 5.36 18.43 -2.38
CA THR A 565 5.33 17.01 -2.78
C THR A 565 5.27 16.88 -4.29
N LEU A 566 5.99 15.89 -4.84
CA LEU A 566 5.86 15.41 -6.20
C LEU A 566 5.48 13.93 -6.21
N TRP A 567 4.54 13.55 -7.07
CA TRP A 567 4.06 12.17 -7.19
C TRP A 567 3.74 11.77 -8.63
N GLY A 568 3.71 10.48 -8.93
CA GLY A 568 3.37 9.99 -10.26
C GLY A 568 3.97 8.64 -10.61
N LEU A 569 3.87 8.29 -11.90
CA LEU A 569 4.50 7.11 -12.47
C LEU A 569 6.00 7.32 -12.59
N GLN A 570 6.78 6.29 -12.25
CA GLN A 570 8.23 6.31 -12.22
C GLN A 570 8.81 5.16 -13.06
N ARG A 571 9.97 5.39 -13.64
CA ARG A 571 10.80 4.34 -14.25
C ARG A 571 11.26 3.32 -13.19
N PRO A 572 11.66 2.11 -13.61
CA PRO A 572 12.51 1.26 -12.78
C PRO A 572 13.75 2.02 -12.25
N PRO A 573 14.41 1.54 -11.19
CA PRO A 573 15.70 2.09 -10.74
C PRO A 573 16.66 2.37 -11.89
N ILE A 574 17.27 3.55 -11.92
CA ILE A 574 18.27 3.93 -12.94
C ILE A 574 19.65 3.42 -12.49
N ASP A 575 19.74 2.15 -12.12
CA ASP A 575 20.94 1.51 -11.55
C ASP A 575 21.67 0.60 -12.57
N GLY A 576 21.16 0.52 -13.79
CA GLY A 576 21.69 -0.34 -14.86
C GLY A 576 21.06 -1.73 -14.91
N LYS A 577 20.22 -2.10 -13.94
CA LYS A 577 19.44 -3.33 -13.99
C LYS A 577 18.19 -3.13 -14.84
N VAL A 578 17.77 -4.18 -15.52
CA VAL A 578 16.62 -4.17 -16.44
C VAL A 578 15.52 -5.10 -15.96
N THR A 579 14.31 -4.87 -16.47
CA THR A 579 13.23 -5.86 -16.48
C THR A 579 13.42 -6.78 -17.66
N VAL A 580 13.42 -8.10 -17.45
CA VAL A 580 13.48 -9.07 -18.56
C VAL A 580 12.10 -9.70 -18.75
N ILE A 581 11.60 -9.67 -19.99
CA ILE A 581 10.33 -10.28 -20.37
C ILE A 581 10.60 -11.46 -21.30
N ARG A 582 10.26 -12.68 -20.87
CA ARG A 582 10.28 -13.86 -21.74
C ARG A 582 9.01 -13.87 -22.58
N ALA A 583 9.15 -13.78 -23.90
CA ALA A 583 8.03 -13.96 -24.80
C ALA A 583 7.66 -15.44 -24.92
N GLY A 584 6.35 -15.71 -24.96
CA GLY A 584 5.88 -16.93 -25.61
C GLY A 584 6.29 -16.89 -27.08
N GLY A 585 6.16 -17.99 -27.82
CA GLY A 585 6.55 -18.06 -29.24
C GLY A 585 5.86 -17.05 -30.19
N ASP A 586 5.05 -16.11 -29.67
CA ASP A 586 4.31 -15.07 -30.35
C ASP A 586 4.36 -13.72 -29.59
N ILE A 587 4.43 -12.60 -30.32
CA ILE A 587 4.44 -11.21 -29.83
C ILE A 587 3.16 -10.88 -29.06
N SER A 588 2.02 -11.47 -29.45
CA SER A 588 0.73 -11.18 -28.80
C SER A 588 0.75 -11.48 -27.29
N SER A 589 1.59 -12.44 -26.87
CA SER A 589 1.76 -12.83 -25.46
C SER A 589 2.46 -11.77 -24.61
N VAL A 590 3.19 -10.82 -25.23
CA VAL A 590 4.00 -9.80 -24.54
C VAL A 590 3.66 -8.38 -24.92
N ALA A 591 2.89 -8.14 -25.99
CA ALA A 591 2.58 -6.80 -26.49
C ALA A 591 2.11 -5.86 -25.37
N ALA A 592 1.08 -6.25 -24.62
CA ALA A 592 0.57 -5.43 -23.51
C ALA A 592 1.64 -5.15 -22.44
N LYS A 593 2.49 -6.14 -22.10
CA LYS A 593 3.59 -5.99 -21.12
C LYS A 593 4.68 -5.03 -21.61
N LEU A 594 4.86 -4.91 -22.92
CA LEU A 594 5.86 -4.04 -23.53
C LEU A 594 5.39 -2.60 -23.69
N ILE A 595 4.08 -2.34 -23.84
CA ILE A 595 3.53 -1.00 -23.99
C ILE A 595 4.04 -0.01 -22.90
N PRO A 596 4.04 -0.35 -21.59
CA PRO A 596 4.56 0.53 -20.54
C PRO A 596 5.99 1.04 -20.78
N PHE A 597 6.83 0.22 -21.41
CA PHE A 597 8.23 0.56 -21.69
C PHE A 597 8.39 1.23 -23.06
N VAL A 598 7.74 0.70 -24.10
CA VAL A 598 7.92 1.18 -25.48
C VAL A 598 7.29 2.56 -25.70
N ALA A 599 6.17 2.83 -25.03
CA ALA A 599 5.47 4.11 -25.11
C ALA A 599 6.14 5.23 -24.28
N THR A 600 7.19 4.92 -23.49
CA THR A 600 7.75 5.84 -22.50
C THR A 600 9.28 5.88 -22.51
N ASN A 601 9.86 6.82 -21.77
CA ASN A 601 11.31 6.92 -21.53
C ASN A 601 11.91 5.72 -20.76
N ALA A 602 11.10 4.72 -20.37
CA ALA A 602 11.57 3.47 -19.75
C ALA A 602 12.04 2.41 -20.78
N ARG A 603 11.97 2.68 -22.10
CA ARG A 603 12.29 1.70 -23.16
C ARG A 603 13.65 1.00 -22.99
N SER A 604 14.67 1.73 -22.57
CA SER A 604 16.03 1.18 -22.37
C SER A 604 16.18 0.28 -21.13
N GLN A 605 15.15 0.23 -20.27
CA GLN A 605 15.16 -0.56 -19.03
C GLN A 605 14.39 -1.88 -19.15
N VAL A 606 14.05 -2.28 -20.38
CA VAL A 606 13.46 -3.59 -20.67
C VAL A 606 14.30 -4.36 -21.68
N GLU A 607 14.39 -5.67 -21.46
CA GLU A 607 14.95 -6.62 -22.40
C GLU A 607 13.91 -7.70 -22.71
N VAL A 608 13.75 -8.06 -23.98
CA VAL A 608 12.86 -9.15 -24.39
C VAL A 608 13.68 -10.39 -24.74
N SER A 609 13.45 -11.47 -24.01
CA SER A 609 13.99 -12.80 -24.31
C SER A 609 13.01 -13.55 -25.20
N VAL A 610 13.47 -14.08 -26.33
CA VAL A 610 12.63 -14.76 -27.33
C VAL A 610 13.26 -16.07 -27.80
N SER A 611 12.44 -17.08 -28.09
CA SER A 611 12.89 -18.33 -28.72
C SER A 611 12.78 -18.32 -30.26
N SER A 612 12.07 -17.35 -30.83
CA SER A 612 11.80 -17.25 -32.28
C SER A 612 12.59 -16.12 -32.94
N ALA A 613 13.33 -16.46 -33.99
CA ALA A 613 14.06 -15.49 -34.81
C ALA A 613 13.13 -14.52 -35.56
N GLU A 614 11.92 -14.95 -35.92
CA GLU A 614 10.93 -14.07 -36.56
C GLU A 614 10.42 -13.00 -35.57
N VAL A 615 10.05 -13.43 -34.37
CA VAL A 615 9.65 -12.53 -33.28
C VAL A 615 10.78 -11.56 -32.97
N SER A 616 12.02 -12.07 -32.92
CA SER A 616 13.22 -11.24 -32.71
C SER A 616 13.37 -10.16 -33.77
N ALA A 617 13.26 -10.50 -35.05
CA ALA A 617 13.41 -9.56 -36.16
C ALA A 617 12.37 -8.43 -36.10
N ARG A 618 11.12 -8.76 -35.75
CA ARG A 618 10.06 -7.75 -35.59
C ARG A 618 10.31 -6.84 -34.39
N LEU A 619 10.59 -7.39 -33.22
CA LEU A 619 10.83 -6.58 -32.02
C LEU A 619 12.10 -5.73 -32.14
N SER A 620 13.13 -6.24 -32.82
CA SER A 620 14.37 -5.49 -33.07
C SER A 620 14.18 -4.30 -34.01
N SER A 621 13.03 -4.16 -34.66
CA SER A 621 12.68 -2.94 -35.42
C SER A 621 12.28 -1.76 -34.53
N ILE A 622 12.02 -2.00 -33.23
CA ILE A 622 11.72 -0.96 -32.26
C ILE A 622 13.04 -0.36 -31.77
N ASP A 623 13.34 0.87 -32.17
CA ASP A 623 14.58 1.54 -31.79
C ASP A 623 14.78 1.61 -30.27
N GLY A 624 15.99 1.31 -29.80
CA GLY A 624 16.34 1.28 -28.37
C GLY A 624 15.79 0.09 -27.55
N LEU A 625 15.05 -0.85 -28.16
CA LEU A 625 14.60 -2.07 -27.48
C LEU A 625 15.66 -3.19 -27.58
N LYS A 626 16.11 -3.71 -26.44
CA LYS A 626 17.03 -4.85 -26.42
C LYS A 626 16.26 -6.16 -26.57
N VAL A 627 16.63 -6.96 -27.57
CA VAL A 627 16.04 -8.29 -27.82
C VAL A 627 17.16 -9.35 -27.82
N THR A 628 16.96 -10.44 -27.07
CA THR A 628 17.91 -11.55 -26.97
C THR A 628 17.25 -12.84 -27.42
N VAL A 629 17.87 -13.53 -28.38
CA VAL A 629 17.40 -14.83 -28.88
C VAL A 629 18.08 -15.94 -28.10
N GLU A 630 17.30 -16.73 -27.38
CA GLU A 630 17.80 -17.83 -26.55
C GLU A 630 16.75 -18.93 -26.37
N ASP A 631 17.20 -20.19 -26.30
CA ASP A 631 16.34 -21.32 -25.99
C ASP A 631 15.99 -21.37 -24.48
N ASP A 632 15.08 -22.27 -24.11
CA ASP A 632 14.59 -22.37 -22.73
C ASP A 632 15.68 -22.83 -21.75
N ASN A 633 16.70 -23.57 -22.20
CA ASN A 633 17.80 -24.02 -21.33
C ASN A 633 18.73 -22.84 -21.01
N VAL A 634 19.08 -22.04 -22.01
CA VAL A 634 19.88 -20.81 -21.84
C VAL A 634 19.12 -19.81 -20.97
N TRP A 635 17.81 -19.62 -21.24
CA TRP A 635 16.95 -18.79 -20.40
C TRP A 635 16.93 -19.27 -18.94
N ALA A 636 16.74 -20.57 -18.71
CA ALA A 636 16.67 -21.14 -17.36
C ALA A 636 17.97 -20.95 -16.57
N ALA A 637 19.14 -20.93 -17.23
CA ALA A 637 20.41 -20.60 -16.59
C ALA A 637 20.54 -19.10 -16.30
N ARG A 638 20.09 -18.24 -17.23
CA ARG A 638 20.23 -16.79 -17.14
C ARG A 638 19.24 -16.12 -16.20
N LYS A 639 18.03 -16.67 -16.04
CA LYS A 639 16.97 -16.07 -15.18
C LYS A 639 17.39 -15.93 -13.71
N ALA A 640 18.42 -16.65 -13.27
CA ALA A 640 19.00 -16.53 -11.93
C ALA A 640 19.88 -15.28 -11.74
N SER A 641 20.24 -14.58 -12.82
CA SER A 641 21.05 -13.35 -12.76
C SER A 641 20.37 -12.20 -12.00
N ASP A 642 21.14 -11.16 -11.73
CA ASP A 642 20.74 -9.97 -10.98
C ASP A 642 19.98 -8.97 -11.87
N TYR A 643 18.72 -9.27 -12.15
CA TYR A 643 17.77 -8.39 -12.83
C TYR A 643 16.88 -7.65 -11.83
N TYR A 644 16.37 -6.47 -12.21
CA TYR A 644 15.40 -5.74 -11.39
C TYR A 644 14.08 -6.52 -11.30
N ASN A 645 13.63 -7.06 -12.43
CA ASN A 645 12.42 -7.87 -12.51
C ASN A 645 12.55 -8.92 -13.62
N VAL A 646 11.87 -10.05 -13.46
CA VAL A 646 11.83 -11.15 -14.43
C VAL A 646 10.39 -11.57 -14.61
N LEU A 647 9.91 -11.55 -15.86
CA LEU A 647 8.54 -11.91 -16.22
C LEU A 647 8.57 -13.10 -17.18
N ASP A 648 8.00 -14.23 -16.76
CA ASP A 648 7.91 -15.41 -17.61
C ASP A 648 6.71 -15.33 -18.58
N SER A 649 6.73 -16.20 -19.59
CA SER A 649 5.67 -16.27 -20.60
C SER A 649 4.33 -16.75 -20.02
N SER A 650 4.36 -17.50 -18.91
CA SER A 650 3.20 -17.93 -18.13
C SER A 650 2.53 -16.79 -17.37
N ASP A 651 3.25 -15.70 -17.08
CA ASP A 651 2.75 -14.56 -16.30
C ASP A 651 1.89 -13.62 -17.18
N GLY A 652 1.32 -14.16 -18.27
CA GLY A 652 0.55 -13.42 -19.26
C GLY A 652 -0.74 -12.86 -18.67
N LEU A 653 -1.31 -11.87 -19.36
CA LEU A 653 -2.76 -11.70 -19.36
C LEU A 653 -3.32 -13.05 -19.83
N GLY A 654 -3.75 -13.91 -18.90
CA GLY A 654 -4.49 -15.10 -19.28
C GLY A 654 -5.58 -14.68 -20.27
N SER A 655 -5.94 -15.55 -21.21
CA SER A 655 -6.65 -15.21 -22.47
C SER A 655 -7.99 -14.45 -22.34
N ARG A 656 -8.44 -14.07 -21.14
CA ARG A 656 -9.71 -13.40 -20.83
C ARG A 656 -9.69 -12.37 -19.69
N GLN A 657 -8.53 -12.02 -19.11
CA GLN A 657 -8.47 -11.04 -18.01
C GLN A 657 -7.70 -9.79 -18.42
N PHE A 658 -8.40 -8.66 -18.54
CA PHE A 658 -7.82 -7.36 -18.83
C PHE A 658 -8.02 -6.46 -17.61
N PRO A 659 -7.04 -6.35 -16.69
CA PRO A 659 -7.18 -5.50 -15.52
C PRO A 659 -7.23 -4.02 -15.89
N LEU A 660 -7.52 -3.15 -14.93
CA LEU A 660 -7.45 -1.72 -15.20
C LEU A 660 -6.00 -1.28 -15.53
N PRO A 661 -5.80 -0.35 -16.49
CA PRO A 661 -4.47 0.09 -16.93
C PRO A 661 -3.51 0.49 -15.80
N GLY A 662 -4.00 1.17 -14.76
CA GLY A 662 -3.18 1.61 -13.63
C GLY A 662 -2.60 0.45 -12.84
N HIS A 663 -3.45 -0.54 -12.50
CA HIS A 663 -3.02 -1.75 -11.79
C HIS A 663 -2.03 -2.55 -12.61
N PHE A 664 -2.30 -2.69 -13.91
CA PHE A 664 -1.41 -3.41 -14.82
C PHE A 664 -0.04 -2.76 -14.94
N VAL A 665 0.01 -1.45 -15.18
CA VAL A 665 1.27 -0.70 -15.32
C VAL A 665 2.08 -0.75 -14.02
N SER A 666 1.40 -0.69 -12.87
CA SER A 666 2.06 -0.73 -11.56
C SER A 666 2.80 -2.05 -11.28
N LEU A 667 2.53 -3.12 -12.03
CA LEU A 667 3.29 -4.38 -11.94
C LEU A 667 4.73 -4.23 -12.46
N TYR A 668 4.92 -3.34 -13.43
CA TYR A 668 6.16 -3.25 -14.23
C TYR A 668 6.95 -1.98 -13.94
N LEU A 669 6.25 -0.88 -13.66
CA LEU A 669 6.84 0.43 -13.43
C LEU A 669 6.69 0.84 -11.96
N GLY A 670 7.53 1.78 -11.54
CA GLY A 670 7.45 2.38 -10.20
C GLY A 670 6.26 3.33 -10.10
N VAL A 671 5.72 3.47 -8.89
CA VAL A 671 4.74 4.50 -8.53
C VAL A 671 5.10 4.99 -7.14
N GLY A 672 4.86 6.27 -6.85
CA GLY A 672 5.15 6.80 -5.53
C GLY A 672 5.22 8.31 -5.50
N HIS A 673 5.74 8.83 -4.41
CA HIS A 673 5.98 10.25 -4.19
C HIS A 673 7.36 10.51 -3.59
N VAL A 674 7.81 11.74 -3.74
CA VAL A 674 8.90 12.34 -2.99
C VAL A 674 8.43 13.67 -2.46
N LYS A 675 8.71 13.96 -1.19
CA LYS A 675 8.30 15.21 -0.55
C LYS A 675 9.41 15.86 0.25
N SER A 676 9.35 17.18 0.36
CA SER A 676 10.08 17.96 1.35
C SER A 676 9.21 18.13 2.60
N THR A 677 9.83 18.13 3.78
CA THR A 677 9.16 18.51 5.02
C THR A 677 8.79 20.00 5.05
N LYS A 678 9.36 20.81 4.16
CA LYS A 678 9.07 22.25 4.01
C LYS A 678 7.92 22.47 3.04
N GLY A 679 7.11 23.50 3.31
CA GLY A 679 6.17 24.06 2.33
C GLY A 679 6.88 25.01 1.36
N ASP A 680 6.33 25.16 0.16
CA ASP A 680 6.84 26.00 -0.93
C ASP A 680 8.37 25.85 -1.24
N ASP A 681 8.91 24.64 -1.12
CA ASP A 681 10.32 24.32 -1.33
C ASP A 681 10.70 24.29 -2.82
N GLN A 682 11.03 25.46 -3.37
CA GLN A 682 11.36 25.62 -4.79
C GLN A 682 12.68 24.93 -5.19
N GLU A 683 13.65 24.83 -4.29
CA GLU A 683 14.90 24.12 -4.57
C GLU A 683 14.63 22.63 -4.78
N PHE A 684 13.85 22.04 -3.86
CA PHE A 684 13.37 20.67 -3.99
C PHE A 684 12.58 20.45 -5.29
N LEU A 685 11.60 21.32 -5.60
CA LEU A 685 10.79 21.18 -6.82
C LEU A 685 11.65 21.18 -8.07
N ASN A 686 12.53 22.16 -8.22
CA ASN A 686 13.41 22.25 -9.38
C ASN A 686 14.31 21.02 -9.51
N MET A 687 14.84 20.50 -8.39
CA MET A 687 15.72 19.33 -8.43
C MET A 687 14.99 18.03 -8.78
N PHE A 688 13.82 17.79 -8.20
CA PHE A 688 13.12 16.50 -8.34
C PHE A 688 12.18 16.45 -9.54
N LYS A 689 11.59 17.57 -9.97
CA LYS A 689 10.68 17.62 -11.12
C LYS A 689 11.40 17.31 -12.44
N ASP A 690 12.66 17.73 -12.54
CA ASP A 690 13.52 17.49 -13.71
C ASP A 690 14.23 16.13 -13.68
N SER A 691 13.95 15.27 -12.68
CA SER A 691 14.54 13.94 -12.62
C SER A 691 14.04 13.05 -13.76
N GLU A 692 14.98 12.40 -14.45
CA GLU A 692 14.66 11.39 -15.47
C GLU A 692 13.94 10.17 -14.90
N LYS A 693 13.83 10.03 -13.57
CA LYS A 693 13.08 8.97 -12.89
C LYS A 693 11.59 9.01 -13.18
N TRP A 694 11.03 10.21 -13.40
CA TRP A 694 9.63 10.32 -13.77
C TRP A 694 9.40 9.71 -15.15
N LEU A 695 8.30 8.97 -15.27
CA LEU A 695 7.91 8.39 -16.53
C LEU A 695 7.45 9.53 -17.45
N ASP A 696 7.95 9.55 -18.68
CA ASP A 696 7.56 10.49 -19.73
C ASP A 696 7.26 9.75 -21.04
N VAL A 697 6.46 10.35 -21.92
CA VAL A 697 6.22 9.80 -23.26
C VAL A 697 7.46 9.99 -24.13
N VAL A 698 7.79 8.97 -24.94
CA VAL A 698 8.83 9.17 -25.97
C VAL A 698 8.27 10.13 -27.01
N ALA A 699 8.98 11.23 -27.26
CA ALA A 699 8.66 12.12 -28.37
C ALA A 699 8.67 11.29 -29.67
N ALA A 700 7.58 11.39 -30.44
CA ALA A 700 7.39 10.66 -31.69
C ALA A 700 8.42 11.05 -32.75
#